data_AF-A0A2A2K8R3-F1
#
_entry.id   AF-A0A2A2K8R3-F1
#
_cell.length_a   1.000
_cell.length_b   1.000
_cell.length_c   1.000
_cell.angle_alpha   90.00
_cell.angle_beta   90.00
_cell.angle_gamma   90.00
#
_symmetry.space_group_name_H-M   'P 1'
#
loop_
_entity.id
_entity.type
_entity.pdbx_description
1 polymer ?
#
loop_
_entity_poly.entity_id
_entity_poly.type
_entity_poly.pdbx_seq_one_letter_code
_entity_poly.pdbx_strand_id
1 'polypeptide(L)'
;MAGLTTGNAFAQKQVDDATEISGDIVVTAARTQERRQDVASAIQFTINPRTLVLVDGRPSGSTSLNTVAPESIARVEVLRGPASAVYGASAIGGVVNIITRRSSGPLSGQFTVGGGSFETIRSGVTLGGDLGGGADFDLDLGYVRQNGEFRTGDGLIRPNSDSMRASGRGRIGATLSPIVRLDSSVDFSNLDNNAPGPLSFNPQSRSANNVGRISGDTRLEITPTAHDIRVVGYGSREDYRYSEVPAAAPRYLSNYTITRYRGAQVQDTWQLFDPLRVTYGFDYQKVAATRASYLASGARRSPSAPNEERTTKAVFGEARLDLLDDRLILTAGGRYDWITVRTLATPFRLNFTPGTADFGVFNPRGGAVVKLTDTLRLHGTIGRAFVPAQAIQLAGESEEFAGRQRRVTFGNPNLQPERNTTWDAGVGYSNAWIDADVTYFDSRTRNRITTVVVSETPTLRQTSYVNSDRSRSRGIEGNVALDAGLLAGLPEGRISLTGNVTHLIESEDLLPAGATPIRNVADWTATGSLTLSDGDRLSLTGTIRTVGDRFDTDNSQGRLFTGGRGGLFTYDPFTTVDFSGRWRVTPRDTIRLEAANAFDVAYYEKGDYPMPGRTDALAAISDLLFLPVVVALIGVVAWTAIASGLFLRALIERWRGRRPARDRYRARIDAALTGDAHTDELAVEEIVARAEADAARSLNTVRFAIRVGPSLGLMGTLIPMATALSGLARGDLQLLAANMTIAFSATVVGLAVGVVAYVVAMVREGWARADLDAVRFHAERALSWQDDPLSGVANLFDISLAFIVAMVVALFSTLRVPSLMDPSSNWTMTRTTPDGRMEIVRKDGRQIKVEQVSDRTLSGNGDRLGVAYRLPDGRVVYVPEGEAGPAR
;
A
#
# COMPACT_ATOMS: atom_id res chain seq x y z
N MET A 1 12.58 6.89 -11.91
CA MET A 1 11.32 7.50 -11.43
C MET A 1 10.44 6.49 -10.67
N ALA A 2 10.99 5.71 -9.73
CA ALA A 2 10.36 4.49 -9.22
C ALA A 2 10.06 4.47 -7.70
N GLY A 3 10.02 5.64 -7.05
CA GLY A 3 9.82 5.78 -5.58
C GLY A 3 8.39 6.14 -5.13
N LEU A 4 7.45 6.33 -6.07
CA LEU A 4 6.22 7.11 -5.84
C LEU A 4 5.09 6.41 -5.07
N THR A 5 5.21 5.14 -4.70
CA THR A 5 4.17 4.47 -3.89
C THR A 5 4.61 4.14 -2.47
N THR A 6 5.90 3.95 -2.20
CA THR A 6 6.44 3.97 -0.82
C THR A 6 6.46 5.40 -0.29
N GLY A 7 6.69 6.37 -1.18
CA GLY A 7 6.57 7.80 -0.90
C GLY A 7 5.20 8.21 -0.36
N ASN A 8 4.09 7.60 -0.75
CA ASN A 8 2.77 8.02 -0.25
C ASN A 8 2.49 7.60 1.20
N ALA A 9 2.92 6.42 1.64
CA ALA A 9 2.77 6.00 3.04
C ALA A 9 3.80 6.69 3.95
N PHE A 10 5.03 6.88 3.48
CA PHE A 10 6.08 7.58 4.21
C PHE A 10 5.82 9.10 4.26
N ALA A 11 5.36 9.71 3.16
CA ALA A 11 4.93 11.11 3.16
C ALA A 11 3.71 11.32 4.05
N GLN A 12 2.71 10.42 4.01
CA GLN A 12 1.58 10.51 4.92
C GLN A 12 2.04 10.40 6.38
N LYS A 13 2.93 9.45 6.72
CA LYS A 13 3.50 9.35 8.08
C LYS A 13 4.35 10.56 8.48
N GLN A 14 5.11 11.14 7.54
CA GLN A 14 5.85 12.39 7.78
C GLN A 14 4.93 13.60 7.97
N VAL A 15 3.78 13.63 7.28
CA VAL A 15 2.72 14.62 7.51
C VAL A 15 2.14 14.43 8.90
N ASP A 16 1.83 13.19 9.29
CA ASP A 16 1.30 12.85 10.61
C ASP A 16 2.27 13.30 11.72
N ASP A 17 3.57 12.96 11.59
CA ASP A 17 4.63 13.35 12.53
C ASP A 17 4.85 14.88 12.58
N ALA A 18 4.68 15.58 11.45
CA ALA A 18 4.81 17.04 11.40
C ALA A 18 3.64 17.77 12.07
N THR A 19 2.45 17.17 12.09
CA THR A 19 1.26 17.76 12.72
C THR A 19 1.19 17.59 14.23
N GLU A 20 1.85 16.54 14.75
CA GLU A 20 1.88 16.17 16.17
C GLU A 20 2.57 17.23 17.06
N ILE A 21 3.56 17.95 16.51
CA ILE A 21 4.32 19.02 17.19
C ILE A 21 3.44 20.21 17.61
N SER A 22 2.30 20.41 16.94
CA SER A 22 1.41 21.55 17.22
C SER A 22 0.48 21.35 18.42
N GLY A 23 0.43 20.14 19.01
CA GLY A 23 -0.42 19.78 20.15
C GLY A 23 -1.93 19.88 19.94
N ASP A 24 -2.36 20.23 18.73
CA ASP A 24 -3.76 20.50 18.42
C ASP A 24 -4.25 19.76 17.17
N ILE A 25 -3.38 19.01 16.49
CA ILE A 25 -3.73 18.25 15.29
C ILE A 25 -3.14 16.84 15.40
N VAL A 26 -4.01 15.85 15.63
CA VAL A 26 -3.72 14.48 15.22
C VAL A 26 -4.14 14.38 13.78
N VAL A 27 -3.22 14.31 12.83
CA VAL A 27 -3.57 13.74 11.52
C VAL A 27 -3.66 12.24 11.75
N THR A 28 -4.79 11.79 12.28
CA THR A 28 -5.09 10.37 12.27
C THR A 28 -5.39 9.99 10.83
N ALA A 29 -4.59 9.08 10.28
CA ALA A 29 -4.82 8.50 8.96
C ALA A 29 -6.28 8.01 8.84
N ALA A 30 -7.10 8.78 8.14
CA ALA A 30 -8.40 8.46 7.53
C ALA A 30 -9.49 7.68 8.31
N ARG A 31 -9.31 7.23 9.57
CA ARG A 31 -10.14 6.15 10.12
C ARG A 31 -10.94 6.45 11.39
N THR A 32 -10.82 7.62 12.01
CA THR A 32 -11.44 7.87 13.33
C THR A 32 -11.98 9.29 13.44
N GLN A 33 -13.31 9.44 13.65
CA GLN A 33 -13.95 10.73 13.95
C GLN A 33 -15.03 10.59 15.04
N GLU A 34 -15.09 11.58 15.94
CA GLU A 34 -15.90 11.64 17.16
C GLU A 34 -17.10 12.59 17.07
N ARG A 35 -18.09 12.39 17.95
CA ARG A 35 -19.35 13.12 18.06
C ARG A 35 -19.29 14.44 18.86
N ARG A 36 -18.12 14.92 19.29
CA ARG A 36 -17.95 16.24 19.93
C ARG A 36 -17.48 17.28 18.92
N GLN A 37 -18.18 18.41 18.85
CA GLN A 37 -17.86 19.53 17.95
C GLN A 37 -16.43 20.07 18.13
N ASP A 38 -15.81 19.84 19.29
CA ASP A 38 -14.46 20.31 19.58
C ASP A 38 -13.34 19.37 19.08
N VAL A 39 -13.66 18.13 18.66
CA VAL A 39 -12.70 17.20 18.01
C VAL A 39 -13.19 16.58 16.70
N ALA A 40 -14.37 16.97 16.21
CA ALA A 40 -14.66 16.93 14.77
C ALA A 40 -13.56 17.67 13.97
N SER A 41 -12.83 18.57 14.62
CA SER A 41 -11.63 19.29 14.15
C SER A 41 -10.38 18.44 13.89
N ALA A 42 -10.29 17.18 14.33
CA ALA A 42 -9.06 16.38 14.15
C ALA A 42 -8.83 15.92 12.71
N ILE A 43 -9.89 15.75 11.90
CA ILE A 43 -9.77 15.52 10.43
C ILE A 43 -10.67 16.48 9.62
N GLN A 44 -11.49 17.30 10.29
CA GLN A 44 -12.13 18.47 9.67
C GLN A 44 -11.27 19.69 9.97
N PHE A 45 -10.38 20.05 9.05
CA PHE A 45 -9.74 21.36 9.08
C PHE A 45 -10.86 22.40 9.09
N THR A 46 -11.03 23.05 10.23
CA THR A 46 -11.78 24.29 10.30
C THR A 46 -11.20 25.26 9.27
N ILE A 47 -11.96 26.26 8.83
CA ILE A 47 -11.49 27.27 7.85
C ILE A 47 -10.15 27.93 8.28
N ASN A 48 -9.80 27.83 9.57
CA ASN A 48 -8.52 28.21 10.15
C ASN A 48 -7.84 26.99 10.82
N PRO A 49 -7.16 26.10 10.08
CA PRO A 49 -6.35 25.04 10.69
C PRO A 49 -5.10 25.63 11.36
N ARG A 50 -4.40 24.86 12.22
CA ARG A 50 -3.11 25.28 12.79
C ARG A 50 -1.90 24.83 11.96
N THR A 51 -2.06 23.84 11.09
CA THR A 51 -1.10 23.42 10.05
C THR A 51 -1.66 23.76 8.68
N LEU A 52 -0.83 24.36 7.82
CA LEU A 52 -1.23 24.80 6.49
C LEU A 52 -0.88 23.73 5.46
N VAL A 53 -1.89 23.23 4.75
CA VAL A 53 -1.70 22.29 3.63
C VAL A 53 -1.77 23.05 2.31
N LEU A 54 -0.74 22.91 1.49
CA LEU A 54 -0.62 23.50 0.17
C LEU A 54 -0.64 22.40 -0.91
N VAL A 55 -1.12 22.77 -2.09
CA VAL A 55 -0.99 21.98 -3.32
C VAL A 55 -0.30 22.88 -4.34
N ASP A 56 0.90 22.51 -4.77
CA ASP A 56 1.76 23.30 -5.67
C ASP A 56 1.94 24.76 -5.21
N GLY A 57 2.15 24.96 -3.90
CA GLY A 57 2.42 26.27 -3.29
C GLY A 57 1.19 27.15 -2.99
N ARG A 58 -0.02 26.77 -3.41
CA ARG A 58 -1.27 27.45 -3.03
C ARG A 58 -2.01 26.70 -1.92
N PRO A 59 -2.85 27.35 -1.10
CA PRO A 59 -3.72 26.65 -0.15
C PRO A 59 -4.49 25.52 -0.84
N SER A 60 -4.52 24.35 -0.22
CA SER A 60 -5.15 23.15 -0.78
C SER A 60 -6.62 23.42 -1.15
N GLY A 61 -7.29 24.32 -0.41
CA GLY A 61 -8.71 24.63 -0.55
C GLY A 61 -9.58 23.45 -0.12
N SER A 62 -9.07 22.63 0.80
CA SER A 62 -9.75 21.46 1.35
C SER A 62 -9.91 21.61 2.86
N THR A 63 -10.98 21.05 3.41
CA THR A 63 -11.10 20.83 4.86
C THR A 63 -10.61 19.44 5.31
N SER A 64 -10.11 18.59 4.41
CA SER A 64 -9.53 17.29 4.76
C SER A 64 -8.41 16.85 3.79
N LEU A 65 -7.26 16.39 4.32
CA LEU A 65 -6.15 15.87 3.50
C LEU A 65 -6.58 14.70 2.60
N ASN A 66 -7.58 13.94 3.02
CA ASN A 66 -8.08 12.76 2.29
C ASN A 66 -8.73 13.11 0.94
N THR A 67 -9.10 14.37 0.71
CA THR A 67 -9.68 14.86 -0.55
C THR A 67 -8.63 15.25 -1.58
N VAL A 68 -7.34 15.22 -1.24
CA VAL A 68 -6.26 15.44 -2.21
C VAL A 68 -5.95 14.08 -2.85
N ALA A 69 -5.99 14.02 -4.19
CA ALA A 69 -5.81 12.80 -4.98
C ALA A 69 -4.37 12.23 -4.82
N PRO A 70 -4.16 11.13 -4.07
CA PRO A 70 -2.80 10.66 -3.77
C PRO A 70 -2.06 10.10 -4.98
N GLU A 71 -2.79 9.61 -5.98
CA GLU A 71 -2.26 9.18 -7.28
C GLU A 71 -1.56 10.30 -8.04
N SER A 72 -1.90 11.56 -7.79
CA SER A 72 -1.31 12.72 -8.46
C SER A 72 -0.08 13.29 -7.75
N ILE A 73 0.26 12.78 -6.57
CA ILE A 73 1.35 13.30 -5.74
C ILE A 73 2.70 12.83 -6.29
N ALA A 74 3.58 13.78 -6.58
CA ALA A 74 4.97 13.52 -6.94
C ALA A 74 5.90 13.51 -5.72
N ARG A 75 5.67 14.43 -4.78
CA ARG A 75 6.36 14.47 -3.49
C ARG A 75 5.57 15.32 -2.50
N VAL A 76 5.90 15.18 -1.22
CA VAL A 76 5.41 16.04 -0.16
C VAL A 76 6.61 16.71 0.50
N GLU A 77 6.51 18.02 0.68
CA GLU A 77 7.50 18.83 1.36
C GLU A 77 6.92 19.28 2.69
N VAL A 78 7.62 19.00 3.79
CA VAL A 78 7.22 19.43 5.12
C VAL A 78 8.18 20.52 5.56
N LEU A 79 7.66 21.74 5.76
CA LEU A 79 8.40 22.84 6.36
C LEU A 79 7.96 22.97 7.81
N ARG A 80 8.89 22.64 8.71
CA ARG A 80 8.75 22.82 10.15
C ARG A 80 9.31 24.19 10.52
N GLY A 81 8.66 24.89 11.46
CA GLY A 81 9.03 26.26 11.84
C GLY A 81 8.10 27.35 11.27
N PRO A 82 8.44 28.64 11.50
CA PRO A 82 7.54 29.77 11.28
C PRO A 82 7.48 30.15 9.79
N ALA A 83 6.70 29.41 9.01
CA ALA A 83 6.61 29.57 7.55
C ALA A 83 5.51 30.55 7.08
N SER A 84 4.78 31.19 8.01
CA SER A 84 3.70 32.15 7.68
C SER A 84 4.14 33.35 6.85
N ALA A 85 5.41 33.74 6.92
CA ALA A 85 5.91 34.86 6.11
C ALA A 85 5.95 34.54 4.60
N VAL A 86 6.01 33.27 4.19
CA VAL A 86 5.89 32.84 2.78
C VAL A 86 4.44 32.53 2.44
N TYR A 87 3.81 31.68 3.26
CA TYR A 87 2.59 30.96 2.88
C TYR A 87 1.31 31.50 3.51
N GLY A 88 1.41 32.47 4.44
CA GLY A 88 0.28 33.15 5.05
C GLY A 88 -0.21 32.56 6.38
N ALA A 89 -1.47 32.84 6.70
CA ALA A 89 -2.13 32.42 7.94
C ALA A 89 -2.10 30.90 8.13
N SER A 90 -2.30 30.43 9.37
CA SER A 90 -2.51 29.00 9.69
C SER A 90 -1.27 28.10 9.55
N ALA A 91 -0.07 28.66 9.64
CA ALA A 91 1.21 27.92 9.61
C ALA A 91 1.91 27.88 11.00
N ILE A 92 1.15 27.84 12.10
CA ILE A 92 1.72 27.74 13.46
C ILE A 92 2.36 26.37 13.69
N GLY A 93 1.74 25.30 13.19
CA GLY A 93 2.22 23.91 13.25
C GLY A 93 3.01 23.49 12.01
N GLY A 94 3.55 24.43 11.25
CA GLY A 94 4.28 24.16 10.00
C GLY A 94 3.40 24.14 8.75
N VAL A 95 4.05 23.84 7.62
CA VAL A 95 3.46 23.82 6.27
C VAL A 95 3.74 22.47 5.62
N VAL A 96 2.70 21.86 5.06
CA VAL A 96 2.79 20.65 4.26
C VAL A 96 2.45 21.01 2.83
N ASN A 97 3.44 20.97 1.93
CA ASN A 97 3.27 21.31 0.53
C ASN A 97 3.28 20.05 -0.34
N ILE A 98 2.13 19.72 -0.92
CA ILE A 98 1.95 18.60 -1.82
C ILE A 98 2.30 19.06 -3.22
N ILE A 99 3.34 18.46 -3.81
CA ILE A 99 3.75 18.75 -5.17
C ILE A 99 3.16 17.69 -6.09
N THR A 100 2.42 18.14 -7.10
CA THR A 100 1.76 17.24 -8.05
C THR A 100 2.67 16.88 -9.21
N ARG A 101 2.34 15.75 -9.85
CA ARG A 101 3.06 15.21 -11.00
C ARG A 101 2.99 16.18 -12.18
N ARG A 102 4.14 16.37 -12.83
CA ARG A 102 4.29 17.11 -14.08
C ARG A 102 5.13 16.29 -15.05
N SER A 103 4.50 15.70 -16.05
CA SER A 103 5.22 14.95 -17.08
C SER A 103 5.74 15.86 -18.18
N SER A 104 7.01 15.70 -18.54
CA SER A 104 7.67 16.45 -19.63
C SER A 104 8.40 15.55 -20.63
N GLY A 105 8.23 14.23 -20.51
CA GLY A 105 8.87 13.22 -21.36
C GLY A 105 7.89 12.59 -22.35
N PRO A 106 8.31 11.51 -23.05
CA PRO A 106 7.44 10.76 -23.94
C PRO A 106 6.15 10.32 -23.26
N LEU A 107 5.08 10.18 -24.04
CA LEU A 107 3.81 9.66 -23.54
C LEU A 107 4.02 8.36 -22.77
N SER A 108 3.64 8.39 -21.49
CA SER A 108 3.77 7.28 -20.57
C SER A 108 2.48 7.07 -19.80
N GLY A 109 2.29 5.84 -19.32
CA GLY A 109 1.11 5.48 -18.57
C GLY A 109 1.36 4.32 -17.63
N GLN A 110 0.64 4.32 -16.52
CA GLN A 110 0.63 3.24 -15.56
C GLN A 110 -0.80 2.91 -15.17
N PHE A 111 -1.12 1.62 -15.23
CA PHE A 111 -2.33 1.07 -14.63
C PHE A 111 -1.93 0.32 -13.35
N THR A 112 -2.62 0.60 -12.26
CA THR A 112 -2.43 -0.06 -10.97
C THR A 112 -3.72 -0.77 -10.59
N VAL A 113 -3.61 -2.02 -10.15
CA VAL A 113 -4.70 -2.77 -9.54
C VAL A 113 -4.15 -3.51 -8.33
N GLY A 114 -4.93 -3.62 -7.26
CA GLY A 114 -4.53 -4.37 -6.09
C GLY A 114 -5.71 -4.75 -5.20
N GLY A 115 -5.53 -5.87 -4.50
CA GLY A 115 -6.37 -6.29 -3.39
C GLY A 115 -5.63 -6.15 -2.06
N GLY A 116 -6.37 -6.17 -0.95
CA GLY A 116 -5.81 -6.15 0.40
C GLY A 116 -6.82 -6.66 1.43
N SER A 117 -6.38 -6.76 2.68
CA SER A 117 -7.24 -7.14 3.80
C SER A 117 -8.48 -6.24 3.92
N PHE A 118 -9.49 -6.73 4.65
CA PHE A 118 -10.77 -6.03 4.83
C PHE A 118 -11.52 -5.77 3.51
N GLU A 119 -11.42 -6.72 2.56
CA GLU A 119 -12.06 -6.62 1.25
C GLU A 119 -11.69 -5.33 0.51
N THR A 120 -10.41 -4.92 0.62
CA THR A 120 -9.91 -3.71 -0.01
C THR A 120 -9.61 -3.97 -1.48
N ILE A 121 -10.16 -3.15 -2.37
CA ILE A 121 -9.80 -3.08 -3.79
C ILE A 121 -9.28 -1.68 -4.07
N ARG A 122 -8.15 -1.60 -4.77
CA ARG A 122 -7.58 -0.35 -5.29
C ARG A 122 -7.35 -0.47 -6.79
N SER A 123 -7.70 0.57 -7.52
CA SER A 123 -7.34 0.74 -8.91
C SER A 123 -6.89 2.17 -9.17
N GLY A 124 -6.00 2.35 -10.14
CA GLY A 124 -5.51 3.66 -10.52
C GLY A 124 -5.00 3.68 -11.96
N VAL A 125 -5.15 4.82 -12.60
CA VAL A 125 -4.62 5.11 -13.93
C VAL A 125 -3.85 6.41 -13.83
N THR A 126 -2.59 6.40 -14.26
CA THR A 126 -1.83 7.62 -14.48
C THR A 126 -1.38 7.64 -15.93
N LEU A 127 -1.54 8.79 -16.58
CA LEU A 127 -1.13 9.06 -17.95
C LEU A 127 -0.47 10.44 -17.98
N GLY A 128 0.52 10.60 -18.83
CA GLY A 128 1.10 11.92 -19.06
C GLY A 128 2.30 11.90 -19.97
N GLY A 129 2.60 13.07 -20.52
CA GLY A 129 3.72 13.27 -21.42
C GLY A 129 3.57 14.53 -22.27
N ASP A 130 4.55 14.72 -23.12
CA ASP A 130 4.60 15.77 -24.13
C ASP A 130 3.63 15.45 -25.29
N LEU A 131 2.84 16.45 -25.69
CA LEU A 131 1.92 16.43 -26.83
C LEU A 131 2.56 17.03 -28.09
N GLY A 132 3.76 17.59 -27.98
CA GLY A 132 4.43 18.33 -29.03
C GLY A 132 4.03 19.81 -29.06
N GLY A 133 4.85 20.64 -29.71
CA GLY A 133 4.60 22.09 -29.82
C GLY A 133 4.71 22.85 -28.49
N GLY A 134 5.41 22.30 -27.49
CA GLY A 134 5.54 22.88 -26.16
C GLY A 134 4.36 22.61 -25.22
N ALA A 135 3.42 21.74 -25.61
CA ALA A 135 2.27 21.36 -24.78
C ALA A 135 2.48 20.01 -24.10
N ASP A 136 2.04 19.88 -22.85
CA ASP A 136 2.16 18.66 -22.05
C ASP A 136 0.90 18.43 -21.21
N PHE A 137 0.65 17.19 -20.79
CA PHE A 137 -0.52 16.86 -19.98
C PHE A 137 -0.25 15.79 -18.93
N ASP A 138 -1.10 15.77 -17.91
CA ASP A 138 -1.20 14.69 -16.93
C ASP A 138 -2.66 14.36 -16.65
N LEU A 139 -2.97 13.07 -16.53
CA LEU A 139 -4.25 12.57 -16.06
C LEU A 139 -4.00 11.49 -15.02
N ASP A 140 -4.51 11.70 -13.82
CA ASP A 140 -4.46 10.77 -12.69
C ASP A 140 -5.89 10.44 -12.25
N LEU A 141 -6.21 9.15 -12.13
CA LEU A 141 -7.50 8.66 -11.63
C LEU A 141 -7.22 7.58 -10.59
N GLY A 142 -7.88 7.66 -9.45
CA GLY A 142 -7.75 6.72 -8.34
C GLY A 142 -9.10 6.27 -7.81
N TYR A 143 -9.19 4.99 -7.48
CA TYR A 143 -10.36 4.40 -6.85
C TYR A 143 -9.94 3.39 -5.80
N VAL A 144 -10.46 3.57 -4.58
CA VAL A 144 -10.23 2.66 -3.46
C VAL A 144 -11.57 2.37 -2.80
N ARG A 145 -11.86 1.09 -2.54
CA ARG A 145 -13.03 0.64 -1.79
C ARG A 145 -12.58 -0.41 -0.78
N GLN A 146 -12.99 -0.26 0.47
CA GLN A 146 -12.83 -1.24 1.55
C GLN A 146 -14.21 -1.53 2.10
N ASN A 147 -14.73 -2.75 1.87
CA ASN A 147 -16.05 -3.15 2.35
C ASN A 147 -16.00 -3.83 3.73
N GLY A 148 -14.86 -4.43 4.08
CA GLY A 148 -14.71 -5.21 5.30
C GLY A 148 -14.59 -4.33 6.54
N GLU A 149 -15.17 -4.83 7.64
CA GLU A 149 -14.96 -4.30 8.98
C GLU A 149 -13.51 -4.56 9.40
N PHE A 150 -12.81 -3.53 9.87
CA PHE A 150 -11.41 -3.71 10.27
C PHE A 150 -11.32 -4.38 11.64
N ARG A 151 -10.34 -5.27 11.77
CA ARG A 151 -9.98 -5.94 13.02
C ARG A 151 -8.81 -5.19 13.65
N THR A 152 -8.86 -4.96 14.96
CA THR A 152 -7.78 -4.35 15.74
C THR A 152 -6.76 -5.41 16.19
N GLY A 153 -5.60 -4.99 16.68
CA GLY A 153 -4.54 -5.92 17.10
C GLY A 153 -4.91 -6.84 18.27
N ASP A 154 -5.85 -6.42 19.12
CA ASP A 154 -6.44 -7.21 20.21
C ASP A 154 -7.60 -8.11 19.74
N GLY A 155 -7.85 -8.17 18.43
CA GLY A 155 -8.84 -9.07 17.82
C GLY A 155 -10.27 -8.53 17.80
N LEU A 156 -10.53 -7.31 18.28
CA LEU A 156 -11.86 -6.70 18.21
C LEU A 156 -12.21 -6.33 16.76
N ILE A 157 -13.43 -6.67 16.35
CA ILE A 157 -13.98 -6.25 15.05
C ILE A 157 -14.68 -4.90 15.25
N ARG A 158 -14.36 -3.94 14.38
CA ARG A 158 -14.94 -2.59 14.41
C ARG A 158 -16.01 -2.46 13.33
N PRO A 159 -17.30 -2.51 13.69
CA PRO A 159 -18.37 -2.48 12.70
C PRO A 159 -18.57 -1.08 12.10
N ASN A 160 -19.18 -0.99 10.91
CA ASN A 160 -19.41 0.31 10.24
C ASN A 160 -18.10 1.08 10.00
N SER A 161 -17.09 0.39 9.45
CA SER A 161 -15.77 0.94 9.16
C SER A 161 -15.37 0.84 7.69
N ASP A 162 -16.35 0.64 6.81
CA ASP A 162 -16.16 0.61 5.37
C ASP A 162 -15.88 2.02 4.82
N SER A 163 -15.15 2.08 3.72
CA SER A 163 -14.76 3.34 3.08
C SER A 163 -14.64 3.21 1.58
N MET A 164 -14.92 4.30 0.88
CA MET A 164 -14.72 4.45 -0.55
C MET A 164 -14.12 5.82 -0.85
N ARG A 165 -13.14 5.85 -1.75
CA ARG A 165 -12.62 7.07 -2.35
C ARG A 165 -12.56 6.92 -3.85
N ALA A 166 -13.14 7.86 -4.57
CA ALA A 166 -12.88 8.10 -5.99
C ALA A 166 -12.25 9.47 -6.13
N SER A 167 -11.07 9.55 -6.73
CA SER A 167 -10.36 10.81 -6.92
C SER A 167 -9.71 10.89 -8.29
N GLY A 168 -9.37 12.09 -8.70
CA GLY A 168 -8.61 12.28 -9.92
C GLY A 168 -8.15 13.72 -10.10
N ARG A 169 -7.16 13.88 -10.98
CA ARG A 169 -6.60 15.16 -11.37
C ARG A 169 -6.28 15.15 -12.86
N GLY A 170 -6.66 16.21 -13.55
CA GLY A 170 -6.21 16.51 -14.91
C GLY A 170 -5.37 17.78 -14.90
N ARG A 171 -4.28 17.81 -15.66
CA ARG A 171 -3.44 18.98 -15.90
C ARG A 171 -3.14 19.09 -17.38
N ILE A 172 -3.15 20.32 -17.90
CA ILE A 172 -2.62 20.67 -19.21
C ILE A 172 -1.67 21.86 -19.05
N GLY A 173 -0.50 21.77 -19.68
CA GLY A 173 0.52 22.81 -19.72
C GLY A 173 0.85 23.17 -21.16
N ALA A 174 1.18 24.44 -21.41
CA ALA A 174 1.62 24.91 -22.72
C ALA A 174 2.69 26.01 -22.55
N THR A 175 3.85 25.79 -23.15
CA THR A 175 4.91 26.78 -23.32
C THR A 175 4.61 27.61 -24.57
N LEU A 176 3.98 28.77 -24.39
CA LEU A 176 3.51 29.64 -25.47
C LEU A 176 4.66 30.41 -26.14
N SER A 177 5.73 30.66 -25.39
CA SER A 177 6.99 31.25 -25.85
C SER A 177 8.13 30.80 -24.94
N PRO A 178 9.41 31.04 -25.27
CA PRO A 178 10.54 30.69 -24.40
C PRO A 178 10.47 31.28 -22.98
N ILE A 179 9.68 32.33 -22.79
CA ILE A 179 9.53 33.03 -21.51
C ILE A 179 8.11 32.93 -20.94
N VAL A 180 7.13 32.33 -21.62
CA VAL A 180 5.73 32.27 -21.15
C VAL A 180 5.25 30.83 -21.12
N ARG A 181 4.83 30.38 -19.94
CA ARG A 181 4.19 29.08 -19.73
C ARG A 181 2.85 29.23 -19.04
N LEU A 182 1.85 28.52 -19.53
CA LEU A 182 0.52 28.43 -18.95
C LEU A 182 0.24 27.00 -18.51
N ASP A 183 -0.10 26.79 -17.25
CA ASP A 183 -0.57 25.52 -16.70
C ASP A 183 -1.99 25.67 -16.18
N SER A 184 -2.84 24.67 -16.38
CA SER A 184 -4.18 24.61 -15.79
C SER A 184 -4.47 23.20 -15.30
N SER A 185 -5.04 23.09 -14.11
CA SER A 185 -5.42 21.82 -13.50
C SER A 185 -6.81 21.84 -12.90
N VAL A 186 -7.45 20.67 -12.90
CA VAL A 186 -8.71 20.39 -12.22
C VAL A 186 -8.55 19.08 -11.46
N ASP A 187 -8.97 19.06 -10.20
CA ASP A 187 -9.01 17.88 -9.36
C ASP A 187 -10.40 17.66 -8.78
N PHE A 188 -10.79 16.40 -8.62
CA PHE A 188 -12.01 16.00 -7.95
C PHE A 188 -11.73 14.89 -6.96
N SER A 189 -12.54 14.83 -5.91
CA SER A 189 -12.56 13.72 -4.98
C SER A 189 -13.95 13.50 -4.42
N ASN A 190 -14.37 12.26 -4.31
CA ASN A 190 -15.54 11.87 -3.55
C ASN A 190 -15.12 10.81 -2.53
N LEU A 191 -15.37 11.08 -1.26
CA LEU A 191 -15.10 10.17 -0.15
C LEU A 191 -16.40 9.81 0.53
N ASP A 192 -16.62 8.53 0.74
CA ASP A 192 -17.67 7.98 1.57
C ASP A 192 -17.00 7.16 2.66
N ASN A 193 -17.14 7.57 3.93
CA ASN A 193 -16.57 6.80 5.04
C ASN A 193 -17.63 6.55 6.10
N ASN A 194 -17.69 5.31 6.55
CA ASN A 194 -18.43 4.93 7.74
C ASN A 194 -17.46 4.88 8.93
N ALA A 195 -17.92 5.34 10.09
CA ALA A 195 -17.14 5.37 11.31
C ALA A 195 -17.81 4.52 12.42
N PRO A 196 -17.08 3.59 13.06
CA PRO A 196 -17.59 2.74 14.14
C PRO A 196 -18.04 3.54 15.37
N GLY A 197 -17.50 4.74 15.54
CA GLY A 197 -17.66 5.53 16.76
C GLY A 197 -16.78 5.04 17.91
N PRO A 198 -16.82 5.76 19.05
CA PRO A 198 -16.05 5.45 20.25
C PRO A 198 -16.49 4.14 20.92
N LEU A 199 -15.56 3.42 21.57
CA LEU A 199 -15.85 2.21 22.36
C LEU A 199 -16.64 2.52 23.66
N SER A 200 -16.48 3.70 24.24
CA SER A 200 -17.06 4.06 25.55
C SER A 200 -18.58 4.22 25.56
N PHE A 201 -19.17 4.40 24.38
CA PHE A 201 -20.61 4.53 24.21
C PHE A 201 -21.26 3.17 23.98
N ASN A 202 -22.34 2.88 24.72
CA ASN A 202 -23.15 1.67 24.54
C ASN A 202 -24.64 2.05 24.40
N PRO A 203 -25.27 1.83 23.23
CA PRO A 203 -24.67 1.34 21.99
C PRO A 203 -23.68 2.34 21.40
N GLN A 204 -22.71 1.85 20.63
CA GLN A 204 -21.70 2.68 19.98
C GLN A 204 -22.35 3.73 19.07
N SER A 205 -21.85 4.97 19.13
CA SER A 205 -22.38 6.08 18.32
C SER A 205 -21.77 6.07 16.92
N ARG A 206 -22.28 5.17 16.07
CA ARG A 206 -21.85 5.05 14.68
C ARG A 206 -22.25 6.28 13.87
N SER A 207 -21.41 6.62 12.89
CA SER A 207 -21.67 7.74 11.99
C SER A 207 -21.15 7.44 10.59
N ALA A 208 -21.50 8.31 9.65
CA ALA A 208 -20.99 8.25 8.30
C ALA A 208 -20.77 9.66 7.77
N ASN A 209 -19.72 9.85 6.99
CA ASN A 209 -19.45 11.11 6.31
C ASN A 209 -19.36 10.89 4.78
N ASN A 210 -19.78 11.89 4.03
CA ASN A 210 -19.57 11.98 2.60
C ASN A 210 -18.94 13.34 2.28
N VAL A 211 -17.84 13.35 1.54
CA VAL A 211 -17.09 14.56 1.18
C VAL A 211 -16.88 14.58 -0.31
N GLY A 212 -17.60 15.45 -1.01
CA GLY A 212 -17.39 15.74 -2.42
C GLY A 212 -16.61 17.02 -2.62
N ARG A 213 -15.56 17.01 -3.43
CA ARG A 213 -14.73 18.17 -3.73
C ARG A 213 -14.45 18.30 -5.21
N ILE A 214 -14.47 19.53 -5.69
CA ILE A 214 -13.93 19.93 -6.98
C ILE A 214 -13.05 21.15 -6.78
N SER A 215 -11.85 21.13 -7.34
CA SER A 215 -10.85 22.20 -7.24
C SER A 215 -10.19 22.39 -8.60
N GLY A 216 -9.73 23.60 -8.86
CA GLY A 216 -8.94 23.87 -10.05
C GLY A 216 -8.10 25.13 -9.88
N ASP A 217 -7.05 25.22 -10.68
CA ASP A 217 -6.16 26.37 -10.74
C ASP A 217 -5.58 26.57 -12.13
N THR A 218 -5.24 27.82 -12.41
CA THR A 218 -4.52 28.24 -13.61
C THR A 218 -3.31 29.04 -13.15
N ARG A 219 -2.14 28.67 -13.66
CA ARG A 219 -0.85 29.30 -13.37
C ARG A 219 -0.25 29.83 -14.68
N LEU A 220 0.09 31.11 -14.68
CA LEU A 220 0.86 31.77 -15.73
C LEU A 220 2.25 32.10 -15.16
N GLU A 221 3.28 31.56 -15.79
CA GLU A 221 4.68 31.82 -15.50
C GLU A 221 5.28 32.66 -16.64
N ILE A 222 5.88 33.80 -16.30
CA ILE A 222 6.55 34.71 -17.23
C ILE A 222 7.98 34.92 -16.72
N THR A 223 8.96 34.42 -17.45
CA THR A 223 10.37 34.35 -17.00
C THR A 223 11.30 35.11 -17.95
N PRO A 224 11.26 36.46 -17.99
CA PRO A 224 12.26 37.24 -18.71
C PRO A 224 13.61 37.18 -17.96
N THR A 225 14.68 37.73 -18.54
CA THR A 225 16.08 37.46 -18.13
C THR A 225 16.37 37.57 -16.62
N ALA A 226 15.79 38.53 -15.91
CA ALA A 226 16.04 38.78 -14.48
C ALA A 226 14.82 38.60 -13.58
N HIS A 227 13.65 38.25 -14.13
CA HIS A 227 12.41 38.12 -13.36
C HIS A 227 11.81 36.73 -13.53
N ASP A 228 11.15 36.23 -12.49
CA ASP A 228 10.26 35.07 -12.53
C ASP A 228 8.91 35.48 -11.95
N ILE A 229 8.01 35.88 -12.84
CA ILE A 229 6.67 36.36 -12.52
C ILE A 229 5.70 35.18 -12.58
N ARG A 230 5.00 34.93 -11.49
CA ARG A 230 4.00 33.87 -11.35
C ARG A 230 2.66 34.45 -10.95
N VAL A 231 1.64 34.17 -11.76
CA VAL A 231 0.24 34.52 -11.48
C VAL A 231 -0.56 33.24 -11.35
N VAL A 232 -1.21 33.03 -10.21
CA VAL A 232 -2.03 31.84 -9.95
C VAL A 232 -3.44 32.27 -9.59
N GLY A 233 -4.44 31.78 -10.31
CA GLY A 233 -5.85 31.88 -9.93
C GLY A 233 -6.37 30.50 -9.56
N TYR A 234 -7.08 30.37 -8.44
CA TYR A 234 -7.59 29.07 -8.00
C TYR A 234 -8.97 29.17 -7.34
N GLY A 235 -9.69 28.05 -7.37
CA GLY A 235 -10.96 27.92 -6.69
C GLY A 235 -11.28 26.48 -6.33
N SER A 236 -12.01 26.29 -5.24
CA SER A 236 -12.54 24.99 -4.87
C SER A 236 -13.92 25.10 -4.25
N ARG A 237 -14.67 24.00 -4.38
CA ARG A 237 -15.93 23.79 -3.68
C ARG A 237 -15.88 22.41 -3.04
N GLU A 238 -16.23 22.36 -1.76
CA GLU A 238 -16.30 21.14 -0.99
C GLU A 238 -17.66 21.05 -0.32
N ASP A 239 -18.32 19.92 -0.50
CA ASP A 239 -19.63 19.60 0.01
C ASP A 239 -19.46 18.45 1.02
N TYR A 240 -19.56 18.78 2.31
CA TYR A 240 -19.41 17.85 3.43
C TYR A 240 -20.78 17.48 4.01
N ARG A 241 -21.09 16.19 4.05
CA ARG A 241 -22.33 15.63 4.62
C ARG A 241 -21.97 14.70 5.78
N TYR A 242 -22.60 14.91 6.92
CA TYR A 242 -22.46 14.05 8.09
C TYR A 242 -23.80 13.41 8.43
N SER A 243 -23.85 12.09 8.45
CA SER A 243 -25.00 11.28 8.83
C SER A 243 -24.77 10.60 10.17
N GLU A 244 -25.78 10.61 11.03
CA GLU A 244 -25.80 9.75 12.21
C GLU A 244 -26.35 8.38 11.81
N VAL A 245 -25.78 7.31 12.40
CA VAL A 245 -26.22 5.93 12.19
C VAL A 245 -26.62 5.34 13.55
N PRO A 246 -27.80 5.68 14.08
CA PRO A 246 -28.23 5.18 15.37
C PRO A 246 -28.42 3.66 15.36
N ALA A 247 -28.18 3.01 16.50
CA ALA A 247 -28.34 1.55 16.60
C ALA A 247 -29.80 1.07 16.40
N ALA A 248 -30.79 1.89 16.77
CA ALA A 248 -32.21 1.54 16.77
C ALA A 248 -33.08 2.45 15.88
N ALA A 249 -32.48 3.29 15.03
CA ALA A 249 -33.21 4.19 14.15
C ALA A 249 -32.55 4.30 12.77
N PRO A 250 -33.29 4.67 11.71
CA PRO A 250 -32.72 4.84 10.39
C PRO A 250 -31.58 5.86 10.35
N ARG A 251 -30.58 5.60 9.49
CA ARG A 251 -29.54 6.58 9.15
C ARG A 251 -30.21 7.86 8.66
N TYR A 252 -29.78 9.01 9.19
CA TYR A 252 -30.29 10.31 8.76
C TYR A 252 -29.15 11.32 8.61
N LEU A 253 -29.30 12.25 7.66
CA LEU A 253 -28.39 13.38 7.51
C LEU A 253 -28.55 14.27 8.74
N SER A 254 -27.48 14.51 9.50
CA SER A 254 -27.50 15.37 10.69
C SER A 254 -26.97 16.77 10.35
N ASN A 255 -25.87 16.86 9.60
CA ASN A 255 -25.28 18.15 9.20
C ASN A 255 -24.78 18.14 7.76
N TYR A 256 -24.82 19.31 7.12
CA TYR A 256 -24.27 19.57 5.80
C TYR A 256 -23.57 20.92 5.78
N THR A 257 -22.37 20.96 5.21
CA THR A 257 -21.54 22.15 5.07
C THR A 257 -21.05 22.26 3.64
N ILE A 258 -21.25 23.42 3.00
CA ILE A 258 -20.60 23.76 1.73
C ILE A 258 -19.52 24.79 2.04
N THR A 259 -18.28 24.47 1.69
CA THR A 259 -17.15 25.40 1.77
C THR A 259 -16.71 25.77 0.36
N ARG A 260 -16.53 27.08 0.10
CA ARG A 260 -16.02 27.60 -1.17
C ARG A 260 -14.75 28.39 -0.92
N TYR A 261 -13.68 28.02 -1.61
CA TYR A 261 -12.42 28.76 -1.64
C TYR A 261 -12.26 29.44 -2.98
N ARG A 262 -11.77 30.67 -2.98
CA ARG A 262 -11.34 31.40 -4.17
C ARG A 262 -10.09 32.19 -3.80
N GLY A 263 -9.10 32.21 -4.69
CA GLY A 263 -7.93 33.03 -4.46
C GLY A 263 -7.16 33.36 -5.71
N ALA A 264 -6.30 34.36 -5.57
CA ALA A 264 -5.39 34.81 -6.60
C ALA A 264 -4.07 35.22 -5.95
N GLN A 265 -2.96 34.77 -6.53
CA GLN A 265 -1.61 35.10 -6.08
C GLN A 265 -0.82 35.67 -7.25
N VAL A 266 -0.09 36.76 -6.99
CA VAL A 266 0.90 37.32 -7.91
C VAL A 266 2.23 37.39 -7.16
N GLN A 267 3.27 36.81 -7.72
CA GLN A 267 4.62 36.83 -7.17
C GLN A 267 5.60 37.18 -8.29
N ASP A 268 6.58 38.03 -8.01
CA ASP A 268 7.75 38.24 -8.84
C ASP A 268 9.01 37.91 -8.03
N THR A 269 9.93 37.17 -8.65
CA THR A 269 11.26 36.92 -8.12
C THR A 269 12.26 37.64 -9.00
N TRP A 270 12.77 38.76 -8.51
CA TRP A 270 13.69 39.63 -9.23
C TRP A 270 15.13 39.38 -8.78
N GLN A 271 15.98 38.96 -9.73
CA GLN A 271 17.43 38.90 -9.56
C GLN A 271 18.00 40.30 -9.84
N LEU A 272 18.24 41.11 -8.79
CA LEU A 272 18.73 42.48 -8.96
C LEU A 272 20.20 42.50 -9.41
N PHE A 273 21.01 41.64 -8.80
CA PHE A 273 22.42 41.38 -9.10
C PHE A 273 22.79 40.02 -8.52
N ASP A 274 23.88 39.38 -8.96
CA ASP A 274 24.22 37.99 -8.66
C ASP A 274 24.01 37.56 -7.18
N PRO A 275 24.47 38.33 -6.16
CA PRO A 275 24.24 37.95 -4.78
C PRO A 275 22.85 38.30 -4.22
N LEU A 276 22.08 39.22 -4.81
CA LEU A 276 20.80 39.67 -4.25
C LEU A 276 19.60 39.30 -5.12
N ARG A 277 18.74 38.45 -4.56
CA ARG A 277 17.43 38.10 -5.10
C ARG A 277 16.33 38.64 -4.20
N VAL A 278 15.33 39.30 -4.78
CA VAL A 278 14.17 39.82 -4.06
C VAL A 278 12.91 39.19 -4.61
N THR A 279 12.15 38.52 -3.73
CA THR A 279 10.84 37.96 -4.03
C THR A 279 9.78 38.82 -3.37
N TYR A 280 8.77 39.28 -4.12
CA TYR A 280 7.67 40.06 -3.59
C TYR A 280 6.36 39.68 -4.26
N GLY A 281 5.24 39.94 -3.59
CA GLY A 281 3.96 39.54 -4.13
C GLY A 281 2.75 40.01 -3.36
N PHE A 282 1.60 39.73 -3.95
CA PHE A 282 0.27 39.98 -3.42
C PHE A 282 -0.54 38.68 -3.42
N ASP A 283 -1.32 38.49 -2.38
CA ASP A 283 -2.18 37.33 -2.19
C ASP A 283 -3.58 37.77 -1.77
N TYR A 284 -4.59 37.20 -2.41
CA TYR A 284 -5.98 37.40 -2.10
C TYR A 284 -6.67 36.05 -1.95
N GLN A 285 -7.35 35.86 -0.82
CA GLN A 285 -8.11 34.65 -0.54
C GLN A 285 -9.48 35.01 0.02
N LYS A 286 -10.51 34.32 -0.46
CA LYS A 286 -11.86 34.36 0.10
C LYS A 286 -12.35 32.95 0.37
N VAL A 287 -12.79 32.71 1.60
CA VAL A 287 -13.37 31.44 2.03
C VAL A 287 -14.76 31.71 2.60
N ALA A 288 -15.75 30.94 2.16
CA ALA A 288 -17.11 31.03 2.69
C ALA A 288 -17.65 29.64 3.01
N ALA A 289 -18.29 29.48 4.17
CA ALA A 289 -18.96 28.27 4.56
C ALA A 289 -20.46 28.50 4.82
N THR A 290 -21.28 27.66 4.20
CA THR A 290 -22.73 27.63 4.39
C THR A 290 -23.13 26.32 5.07
N ARG A 291 -23.95 26.39 6.12
CA ARG A 291 -24.26 25.28 7.00
C ARG A 291 -25.74 24.99 7.09
N ALA A 292 -26.04 23.73 7.37
CA ALA A 292 -27.37 23.17 7.41
C ALA A 292 -27.40 22.01 8.41
N SER A 293 -28.43 21.97 9.27
CA SER A 293 -28.62 20.88 10.22
C SER A 293 -30.05 20.37 10.19
N TYR A 294 -30.19 19.09 10.51
CA TYR A 294 -31.43 18.35 10.40
C TYR A 294 -31.64 17.49 11.66
N LEU A 295 -32.91 17.21 11.97
CA LEU A 295 -33.33 16.23 12.98
C LEU A 295 -33.48 14.85 12.36
N ALA A 296 -33.61 13.81 13.19
CA ALA A 296 -33.91 12.45 12.74
C ALA A 296 -35.21 12.34 11.92
N SER A 297 -36.17 13.26 12.14
CA SER A 297 -37.40 13.36 11.34
C SER A 297 -37.20 13.94 9.93
N GLY A 298 -35.98 14.39 9.59
CA GLY A 298 -35.69 15.13 8.36
C GLY A 298 -36.04 16.62 8.43
N ALA A 299 -36.68 17.08 9.51
CA ALA A 299 -36.98 18.50 9.70
C ALA A 299 -35.69 19.32 9.88
N ARG A 300 -35.67 20.54 9.32
CA ARG A 300 -34.57 21.49 9.51
C ARG A 300 -34.51 21.97 10.96
N ARG A 301 -33.29 22.11 11.49
CA ARG A 301 -33.02 22.79 12.77
C ARG A 301 -31.93 23.84 12.61
N SER A 302 -31.79 24.72 13.60
CA SER A 302 -30.66 25.66 13.65
C SER A 302 -29.34 24.89 13.58
N PRO A 303 -28.42 25.24 12.66
CA PRO A 303 -27.06 24.73 12.71
C PRO A 303 -26.33 25.17 13.97
N SER A 304 -25.39 24.35 14.43
CA SER A 304 -24.59 24.66 15.61
C SER A 304 -23.71 25.89 15.42
N ALA A 305 -23.14 26.06 14.22
CA ALA A 305 -22.34 27.21 13.82
C ALA A 305 -23.06 28.07 12.78
N PRO A 306 -22.93 29.41 12.81
CA PRO A 306 -23.47 30.26 11.76
C PRO A 306 -22.73 30.04 10.43
N ASN A 307 -23.36 30.50 9.35
CA ASN A 307 -22.67 30.74 8.08
C ASN A 307 -21.56 31.77 8.30
N GLU A 308 -20.45 31.62 7.60
CA GLU A 308 -19.30 32.51 7.77
C GLU A 308 -18.55 32.77 6.47
N GLU A 309 -17.81 33.88 6.47
CA GLU A 309 -16.95 34.31 5.39
C GLU A 309 -15.64 34.89 5.97
N ARG A 310 -14.51 34.55 5.38
CA ARG A 310 -13.20 35.14 5.65
C ARG A 310 -12.59 35.64 4.35
N THR A 311 -12.18 36.90 4.35
CA THR A 311 -11.40 37.50 3.26
C THR A 311 -10.04 37.89 3.78
N THR A 312 -8.99 37.43 3.12
CA THR A 312 -7.59 37.76 3.41
C THR A 312 -7.00 38.47 2.20
N LYS A 313 -6.36 39.61 2.43
CA LYS A 313 -5.52 40.32 1.47
C LYS A 313 -4.13 40.41 2.09
N ALA A 314 -3.08 40.16 1.35
CA ALA A 314 -1.74 40.23 1.89
C ALA A 314 -0.73 40.73 0.88
N VAL A 315 0.28 41.41 1.40
CA VAL A 315 1.49 41.79 0.67
C VAL A 315 2.68 41.16 1.39
N PHE A 316 3.61 40.59 0.64
CA PHE A 316 4.81 39.97 1.19
C PHE A 316 6.04 40.33 0.38
N GLY A 317 7.19 40.25 1.05
CA GLY A 317 8.50 40.46 0.44
C GLY A 317 9.58 39.69 1.20
N GLU A 318 10.56 39.17 0.49
CA GLU A 318 11.77 38.55 1.02
C GLU A 318 12.98 38.91 0.14
N ALA A 319 14.07 39.27 0.78
CA ALA A 319 15.39 39.36 0.18
C ALA A 319 16.22 38.15 0.59
N ARG A 320 16.89 37.54 -0.39
CA ARG A 320 17.93 36.53 -0.23
C ARG A 320 19.24 37.11 -0.72
N LEU A 321 20.25 37.08 0.14
CA LEU A 321 21.60 37.55 -0.14
C LEU A 321 22.58 36.39 -0.02
N ASP A 322 23.17 35.98 -1.13
CA ASP A 322 24.19 34.95 -1.23
C ASP A 322 25.59 35.63 -1.23
N LEU A 323 26.40 35.38 -0.20
CA LEU A 323 27.72 36.00 0.02
C LEU A 323 28.82 34.93 0.10
N LEU A 324 30.07 35.36 -0.14
CA LEU A 324 31.27 34.52 0.00
C LEU A 324 31.19 33.24 -0.85
N ASP A 325 30.85 33.37 -2.14
CA ASP A 325 30.65 32.24 -3.07
C ASP A 325 29.66 31.20 -2.52
N ASP A 326 28.46 31.64 -2.15
CA ASP A 326 27.37 30.85 -1.57
C ASP A 326 27.68 30.16 -0.23
N ARG A 327 28.76 30.56 0.46
CA ARG A 327 29.08 30.06 1.80
C ARG A 327 28.25 30.71 2.89
N LEU A 328 27.79 31.94 2.69
CA LEU A 328 26.90 32.64 3.61
C LEU A 328 25.63 33.04 2.88
N ILE A 329 24.50 32.42 3.23
CA ILE A 329 23.19 32.74 2.67
C ILE A 329 22.39 33.42 3.77
N LEU A 330 21.97 34.65 3.53
CA LEU A 330 21.11 35.41 4.43
C LEU A 330 19.72 35.59 3.81
N THR A 331 18.68 35.38 4.61
CA THR A 331 17.30 35.64 4.19
C THR A 331 16.64 36.59 5.19
N ALA A 332 15.89 37.57 4.67
CA ALA A 332 15.13 38.49 5.48
C ALA A 332 13.85 38.87 4.76
N GLY A 333 12.71 38.78 5.42
CA GLY A 333 11.43 39.07 4.79
C GLY A 333 10.30 39.30 5.78
N GLY A 334 9.15 39.66 5.25
CA GLY A 334 7.95 39.83 6.02
C GLY A 334 6.69 39.81 5.18
N ARG A 335 5.58 39.55 5.84
CA ARG A 335 4.24 39.55 5.26
C ARG A 335 3.29 40.33 6.13
N TYR A 336 2.44 41.13 5.50
CA TYR A 336 1.35 41.83 6.18
C TYR A 336 0.01 41.31 5.63
N ASP A 337 -0.83 40.76 6.52
CA ASP A 337 -2.15 40.23 6.19
C ASP A 337 -3.24 41.15 6.77
N TRP A 338 -4.15 41.62 5.90
CA TRP A 338 -5.42 42.23 6.26
C TRP A 338 -6.53 41.18 6.16
N ILE A 339 -7.19 40.90 7.28
CA ILE A 339 -8.17 39.82 7.39
C ILE A 339 -9.50 40.37 7.87
N THR A 340 -10.54 40.15 7.08
CA THR A 340 -11.93 40.45 7.45
C THR A 340 -12.68 39.14 7.64
N VAL A 341 -13.22 38.93 8.83
CA VAL A 341 -14.04 37.77 9.19
C VAL A 341 -15.47 38.24 9.42
N ARG A 342 -16.45 37.51 8.85
CA ARG A 342 -17.87 37.84 8.94
C ARG A 342 -18.66 36.60 9.31
N THR A 343 -19.55 36.72 10.28
CA THR A 343 -20.67 35.78 10.40
C THR A 343 -21.83 36.28 9.54
N LEU A 344 -22.60 35.37 8.97
CA LEU A 344 -23.68 35.69 8.04
C LEU A 344 -25.02 35.21 8.59
N ALA A 345 -26.10 35.83 8.12
CA ALA A 345 -27.45 35.39 8.45
C ALA A 345 -27.61 33.90 8.10
N THR A 346 -28.11 33.13 9.05
CA THR A 346 -28.15 31.66 8.96
C THR A 346 -29.60 31.20 9.08
N PRO A 347 -30.15 30.47 8.09
CA PRO A 347 -31.51 29.96 8.17
C PRO A 347 -31.76 29.15 9.45
N PHE A 348 -32.95 29.29 10.03
CA PHE A 348 -33.38 28.67 11.30
C PHE A 348 -32.64 29.16 12.56
N ARG A 349 -31.75 30.14 12.41
CA ARG A 349 -31.05 30.78 13.54
C ARG A 349 -31.64 32.18 13.79
N LEU A 350 -32.85 32.21 14.35
CA LEU A 350 -33.68 33.42 14.42
C LEU A 350 -33.18 34.49 15.41
N ASN A 351 -32.42 34.09 16.44
CA ASN A 351 -31.91 35.00 17.48
C ASN A 351 -30.43 35.35 17.28
N PHE A 352 -29.95 35.38 16.03
CA PHE A 352 -28.56 35.61 15.70
C PHE A 352 -28.36 36.90 14.89
N THR A 353 -27.51 37.80 15.37
CA THR A 353 -27.13 39.01 14.64
C THR A 353 -25.76 38.81 13.99
N PRO A 354 -25.66 38.86 12.64
CA PRO A 354 -24.39 38.81 11.93
C PRO A 354 -23.43 39.90 12.39
N GLY A 355 -22.15 39.56 12.53
CA GLY A 355 -21.08 40.48 12.94
C GLY A 355 -19.89 40.42 11.99
N THR A 356 -19.08 41.48 12.02
CA THR A 356 -17.84 41.60 11.25
C THR A 356 -16.70 41.97 12.19
N ALA A 357 -15.52 41.41 11.94
CA ALA A 357 -14.30 41.75 12.64
C ALA A 357 -13.12 41.82 11.67
N ASP A 358 -12.26 42.81 11.86
CA ASP A 358 -11.11 43.09 11.01
C ASP A 358 -9.81 43.02 11.82
N PHE A 359 -8.78 42.40 11.24
CA PHE A 359 -7.47 42.24 11.87
C PHE A 359 -6.35 42.51 10.88
N GLY A 360 -5.28 43.13 11.37
CA GLY A 360 -4.01 43.26 10.66
C GLY A 360 -2.91 42.49 11.38
N VAL A 361 -2.13 41.69 10.65
CA VAL A 361 -1.03 40.92 11.24
C VAL A 361 0.24 41.07 10.40
N PHE A 362 1.32 41.48 11.04
CA PHE A 362 2.67 41.50 10.46
C PHE A 362 3.50 40.30 10.95
N ASN A 363 4.05 39.56 10.00
CA ASN A 363 4.82 38.34 10.21
C ASN A 363 6.23 38.50 9.63
N PRO A 364 7.23 38.91 10.44
CA PRO A 364 8.61 38.94 10.02
C PRO A 364 9.25 37.54 10.01
N ARG A 365 10.27 37.37 9.17
CA ARG A 365 11.20 36.23 9.19
C ARG A 365 12.62 36.66 8.86
N GLY A 366 13.58 35.92 9.41
CA GLY A 366 14.98 36.00 9.03
C GLY A 366 15.66 34.66 9.20
N GLY A 367 16.67 34.39 8.39
CA GLY A 367 17.44 33.16 8.45
C GLY A 367 18.86 33.35 7.96
N ALA A 368 19.74 32.46 8.39
CA ALA A 368 21.11 32.40 7.94
C ALA A 368 21.53 30.93 7.74
N VAL A 369 22.25 30.66 6.66
CA VAL A 369 22.95 29.40 6.41
C VAL A 369 24.41 29.70 6.19
N VAL A 370 25.27 29.04 6.96
CA VAL A 370 26.73 29.15 6.88
C VAL A 370 27.31 27.80 6.51
N LYS A 371 27.88 27.67 5.31
CA LYS A 371 28.63 26.48 4.89
C LYS A 371 30.07 26.63 5.38
N LEU A 372 30.42 25.91 6.45
CA LEU A 372 31.78 25.92 7.02
C LEU A 372 32.75 25.16 6.12
N THR A 373 32.27 24.07 5.52
CA THR A 373 32.95 23.26 4.50
C THR A 373 31.92 22.86 3.44
N ASP A 374 32.34 22.11 2.41
CA ASP A 374 31.42 21.56 1.42
C ASP A 374 30.48 20.48 2.02
N THR A 375 30.80 19.98 3.22
CA THR A 375 30.04 18.93 3.90
C THR A 375 29.30 19.41 5.14
N LEU A 376 29.79 20.45 5.83
CA LEU A 376 29.25 20.93 7.11
C LEU A 376 28.57 22.29 6.92
N ARG A 377 27.27 22.35 7.28
CA ARG A 377 26.48 23.58 7.27
C ARG A 377 25.89 23.86 8.65
N LEU A 378 25.95 25.11 9.07
CA LEU A 378 25.17 25.65 10.18
C LEU A 378 23.96 26.37 9.58
N HIS A 379 22.80 26.23 10.20
CA HIS A 379 21.61 26.96 9.81
C HIS A 379 20.84 27.43 11.03
N GLY A 380 20.07 28.49 10.86
CA GLY A 380 19.14 28.95 11.88
C GLY A 380 18.18 29.96 11.32
N THR A 381 16.95 29.90 11.82
CA THR A 381 15.87 30.77 11.39
C THR A 381 15.11 31.33 12.59
N ILE A 382 14.47 32.48 12.41
CA ILE A 382 13.55 33.08 13.36
C ILE A 382 12.38 33.68 12.60
N GLY A 383 11.17 33.47 13.09
CA GLY A 383 9.99 34.02 12.45
C GLY A 383 8.75 33.97 13.31
N ARG A 384 7.70 34.60 12.79
CA ARG A 384 6.38 34.62 13.41
C ARG A 384 5.34 33.95 12.52
N ALA A 385 4.48 33.16 13.15
CA ALA A 385 3.28 32.60 12.57
C ALA A 385 2.04 33.04 13.36
N PHE A 386 0.87 32.93 12.74
CA PHE A 386 -0.38 33.30 13.39
C PHE A 386 -1.57 32.49 12.89
N VAL A 387 -2.60 32.40 13.73
CA VAL A 387 -3.90 31.83 13.41
C VAL A 387 -4.97 32.88 13.70
N PRO A 388 -5.77 33.31 12.72
CA PRO A 388 -6.86 34.25 12.95
C PRO A 388 -7.97 33.59 13.77
N ALA A 389 -8.65 34.37 14.61
CA ALA A 389 -9.86 33.92 15.28
C ALA A 389 -10.94 33.56 14.25
N GLN A 390 -11.72 32.53 14.55
CA GLN A 390 -12.82 32.07 13.70
C GLN A 390 -14.02 33.00 13.80
N ALA A 391 -14.89 33.02 12.79
CA ALA A 391 -16.07 33.89 12.82
C ALA A 391 -16.98 33.55 14.00
N ILE A 392 -17.11 32.24 14.29
CA ILE A 392 -17.89 31.78 15.45
C ILE A 392 -17.29 32.23 16.79
N GLN A 393 -15.96 32.30 16.87
CA GLN A 393 -15.25 32.74 18.08
C GLN A 393 -15.39 34.24 18.31
N LEU A 394 -15.57 35.03 17.26
CA LEU A 394 -15.64 36.49 17.33
C LEU A 394 -17.06 37.02 17.50
N ALA A 395 -17.97 36.52 16.67
CA ALA A 395 -19.32 37.05 16.52
C ALA A 395 -20.36 35.94 16.33
N GLY A 396 -20.05 34.71 16.75
CA GLY A 396 -20.96 33.58 16.68
C GLY A 396 -21.63 33.26 18.01
N GLU A 397 -22.58 32.36 17.95
CA GLU A 397 -23.10 31.65 19.11
C GLU A 397 -23.02 30.16 18.76
N SER A 398 -22.88 29.26 19.73
CA SER A 398 -23.12 27.83 19.55
C SER A 398 -24.04 27.34 20.66
N GLU A 399 -24.96 26.44 20.33
CA GLU A 399 -25.89 25.88 21.31
C GLU A 399 -25.88 24.35 21.22
N GLU A 400 -25.67 23.70 22.35
CA GLU A 400 -25.69 22.25 22.54
C GLU A 400 -26.57 21.90 23.75
N PHE A 401 -27.12 20.68 23.76
CA PHE A 401 -27.77 20.10 24.92
C PHE A 401 -26.94 18.94 25.48
N ALA A 402 -26.54 19.05 26.75
CA ALA A 402 -25.92 17.96 27.50
C ALA A 402 -26.90 17.44 28.55
N GLY A 403 -27.62 16.37 28.22
CA GLY A 403 -28.74 15.89 29.04
C GLY A 403 -29.87 16.92 29.08
N ARG A 404 -30.19 17.44 30.28
CA ARG A 404 -31.19 18.51 30.47
C ARG A 404 -30.59 19.92 30.52
N GLN A 405 -29.26 20.04 30.53
CA GLN A 405 -28.56 21.32 30.61
C GLN A 405 -28.36 21.90 29.20
N ARG A 406 -28.92 23.09 28.96
CA ARG A 406 -28.66 23.88 27.75
C ARG A 406 -27.26 24.51 27.87
N ARG A 407 -26.40 24.33 26.86
CA ARG A 407 -25.04 24.87 26.82
C ARG A 407 -24.92 25.86 25.68
N VAL A 408 -24.60 27.10 25.98
CA VAL A 408 -24.50 28.17 25.00
C VAL A 408 -23.10 28.79 25.05
N THR A 409 -22.39 28.80 23.92
CA THR A 409 -21.10 29.48 23.79
C THR A 409 -21.26 30.75 22.99
N PHE A 410 -20.82 31.89 23.53
CA PHE A 410 -20.87 33.18 22.86
C PHE A 410 -19.50 33.60 22.34
N GLY A 411 -19.49 34.14 21.12
CA GLY A 411 -18.34 34.81 20.53
C GLY A 411 -17.89 36.02 21.35
N ASN A 412 -16.61 36.33 21.27
CA ASN A 412 -15.99 37.49 21.88
C ASN A 412 -15.35 38.36 20.77
N PRO A 413 -15.88 39.56 20.49
CA PRO A 413 -15.37 40.41 19.43
C PRO A 413 -13.98 40.97 19.73
N ASN A 414 -13.52 40.91 20.99
CA ASN A 414 -12.22 41.42 21.41
C ASN A 414 -11.08 40.41 21.25
N LEU A 415 -11.32 39.23 20.65
CA LEU A 415 -10.26 38.26 20.44
C LEU A 415 -9.21 38.79 19.47
N GLN A 416 -7.95 38.58 19.83
CA GLN A 416 -6.80 38.80 18.97
C GLN A 416 -6.40 37.48 18.29
N PRO A 417 -5.75 37.53 17.12
CA PRO A 417 -5.14 36.34 16.52
C PRO A 417 -4.13 35.66 17.45
N GLU A 418 -4.11 34.32 17.45
CA GLU A 418 -3.06 33.55 18.11
C GLU A 418 -1.74 33.82 17.39
N ARG A 419 -0.65 34.06 18.13
CA ARG A 419 0.67 34.38 17.55
C ARG A 419 1.70 33.42 18.09
N ASN A 420 2.41 32.74 17.19
CA ASN A 420 3.54 31.88 17.51
C ASN A 420 4.84 32.53 17.03
N THR A 421 5.84 32.61 17.90
CA THR A 421 7.21 33.02 17.51
C THR A 421 8.14 31.84 17.74
N THR A 422 8.84 31.45 16.69
CA THR A 422 9.70 30.27 16.69
C THR A 422 11.08 30.68 16.20
N TRP A 423 12.10 30.12 16.83
CA TRP A 423 13.45 30.14 16.30
C TRP A 423 14.04 28.74 16.37
N ASP A 424 14.91 28.45 15.42
CA ASP A 424 15.64 27.20 15.33
C ASP A 424 17.12 27.45 15.02
N ALA A 425 17.94 26.48 15.42
CA ALA A 425 19.36 26.44 15.11
C ALA A 425 19.76 24.98 14.93
N GLY A 426 20.46 24.68 13.84
CA GLY A 426 20.81 23.33 13.48
C GLY A 426 22.16 23.20 12.80
N VAL A 427 22.65 21.96 12.80
CA VAL A 427 23.88 21.53 12.14
C VAL A 427 23.53 20.43 11.16
N GLY A 428 23.88 20.65 9.89
CA GLY A 428 23.77 19.67 8.83
C GLY A 428 25.15 19.16 8.42
N TYR A 429 25.26 17.85 8.21
CA TYR A 429 26.42 17.20 7.62
C TYR A 429 25.98 16.35 6.44
N SER A 430 26.51 16.61 5.26
CA SER A 430 26.16 15.88 4.04
C SER A 430 27.42 15.54 3.25
N ASN A 431 27.52 14.28 2.82
CA ASN A 431 28.55 13.80 1.90
C ASN A 431 27.95 12.70 1.00
N ALA A 432 28.80 11.96 0.27
CA ALA A 432 28.33 10.94 -0.66
C ALA A 432 27.53 9.78 -0.03
N TRP A 433 27.73 9.45 1.25
CA TRP A 433 27.14 8.27 1.90
C TRP A 433 26.26 8.59 3.11
N ILE A 434 26.30 9.82 3.65
CA ILE A 434 25.44 10.24 4.75
C ILE A 434 24.94 11.67 4.53
N ASP A 435 23.66 11.87 4.81
CA ASP A 435 23.02 13.17 5.02
C ASP A 435 22.38 13.15 6.41
N ALA A 436 22.83 14.02 7.30
CA ALA A 436 22.33 14.12 8.66
C ALA A 436 22.10 15.58 9.04
N ASP A 437 21.01 15.84 9.74
CA ASP A 437 20.65 17.16 10.23
C ASP A 437 20.11 17.04 11.66
N VAL A 438 20.65 17.84 12.57
CA VAL A 438 20.15 17.96 13.94
C VAL A 438 19.79 19.41 14.19
N THR A 439 18.56 19.65 14.61
CA THR A 439 18.01 20.99 14.81
C THR A 439 17.37 21.10 16.19
N TYR A 440 17.72 22.14 16.94
CA TYR A 440 17.04 22.55 18.15
C TYR A 440 16.03 23.65 17.81
N PHE A 441 14.83 23.59 18.40
CA PHE A 441 13.79 24.60 18.20
C PHE A 441 13.16 25.04 19.52
N ASP A 442 12.75 26.31 19.60
CA ASP A 442 11.94 26.87 20.69
C ASP A 442 10.81 27.72 20.09
N SER A 443 9.59 27.33 20.42
CA SER A 443 8.35 27.88 19.89
C SER A 443 7.50 28.42 21.03
N ARG A 444 7.01 29.66 20.88
CA ARG A 444 6.23 30.36 21.91
C ARG A 444 4.94 30.92 21.33
N THR A 445 3.83 30.33 21.74
CA THR A 445 2.48 30.77 21.36
C THR A 445 1.92 31.70 22.42
N ARG A 446 1.37 32.84 21.99
CA ARG A 446 0.66 33.81 22.82
C ARG A 446 -0.75 34.01 22.29
N ASN A 447 -1.64 34.47 23.16
CA ASN A 447 -3.04 34.77 22.85
C ASN A 447 -3.81 33.54 22.33
N ARG A 448 -3.51 32.35 22.87
CA ARG A 448 -4.22 31.11 22.50
C ARG A 448 -5.71 31.30 22.80
N ILE A 449 -6.58 30.93 21.87
CA ILE A 449 -8.02 31.10 22.04
C ILE A 449 -8.55 29.90 22.81
N THR A 450 -9.05 30.12 24.02
CA THR A 450 -9.67 29.09 24.87
C THR A 450 -11.11 29.46 25.19
N THR A 451 -11.85 28.50 25.72
CA THR A 451 -13.23 28.68 26.18
C THR A 451 -13.26 28.77 27.70
N VAL A 452 -13.88 29.83 28.24
CA VAL A 452 -14.11 30.02 29.67
C VAL A 452 -15.60 29.95 29.99
N VAL A 453 -15.93 29.46 31.18
CA VAL A 453 -17.31 29.45 31.69
C VAL A 453 -17.63 30.84 32.24
N VAL A 454 -18.63 31.49 31.67
CA VAL A 454 -19.12 32.80 32.09
C VAL A 454 -20.18 32.65 33.18
N SER A 455 -21.07 31.68 33.02
CA SER A 455 -22.08 31.34 34.03
C SER A 455 -22.41 29.84 33.95
N GLU A 456 -22.70 29.21 35.08
CA GLU A 456 -23.14 27.82 35.12
C GLU A 456 -24.26 27.64 36.15
N THR A 457 -25.39 27.12 35.67
CA THR A 457 -26.57 26.75 36.46
C THR A 457 -26.97 25.31 36.11
N PRO A 458 -27.81 24.65 36.91
CA PRO A 458 -28.28 23.28 36.62
C PRO A 458 -29.00 23.14 35.26
N THR A 459 -29.56 24.23 34.72
CA THR A 459 -30.33 24.22 33.46
C THR A 459 -29.64 24.93 32.30
N LEU A 460 -28.69 25.84 32.59
CA LEU A 460 -27.98 26.63 31.58
C LEU A 460 -26.50 26.80 31.94
N ARG A 461 -25.61 26.45 31.02
CA ARG A 461 -24.19 26.80 31.08
C ARG A 461 -23.86 27.76 29.94
N GLN A 462 -23.30 28.91 30.26
CA GLN A 462 -22.83 29.90 29.30
C GLN A 462 -21.31 29.95 29.30
N THR A 463 -20.74 29.85 28.12
CA THR A 463 -19.30 29.91 27.87
C THR A 463 -18.98 31.03 26.90
N SER A 464 -17.76 31.56 26.94
CA SER A 464 -17.27 32.52 25.93
C SER A 464 -15.80 32.27 25.63
N TYR A 465 -15.33 32.79 24.50
CA TYR A 465 -13.95 32.67 24.08
C TYR A 465 -13.10 33.80 24.66
N VAL A 466 -11.88 33.48 25.11
CA VAL A 466 -10.90 34.48 25.54
C VAL A 466 -9.52 34.13 24.98
N ASN A 467 -8.68 35.13 24.76
CA ASN A 467 -7.25 34.90 24.58
C ASN A 467 -6.66 34.56 25.96
N SER A 468 -6.43 33.28 26.22
CA SER A 468 -5.71 32.84 27.41
C SER A 468 -4.24 32.62 27.10
N ASP A 469 -3.42 32.78 28.15
CA ASP A 469 -2.14 32.11 28.40
C ASP A 469 -1.05 32.13 27.31
N ARG A 470 0.10 31.57 27.71
CA ARG A 470 1.27 31.36 26.86
C ARG A 470 1.53 29.87 26.79
N SER A 471 1.71 29.34 25.59
CA SER A 471 2.13 27.95 25.39
C SER A 471 3.57 27.94 24.89
N ARG A 472 4.35 26.97 25.32
CA ARG A 472 5.75 26.81 24.94
C ARG A 472 6.04 25.37 24.56
N SER A 473 6.73 25.20 23.44
CA SER A 473 7.24 23.91 22.98
C SER A 473 8.68 24.06 22.54
N ARG A 474 9.58 23.23 23.08
CA ARG A 474 10.98 23.17 22.64
C ARG A 474 11.46 21.73 22.57
N GLY A 475 12.31 21.45 21.61
CA GLY A 475 12.76 20.08 21.35
C GLY A 475 13.97 20.02 20.45
N ILE A 476 14.40 18.78 20.21
CA ILE A 476 15.46 18.44 19.27
C ILE A 476 14.84 17.54 18.20
N GLU A 477 15.13 17.86 16.95
CA GLU A 477 14.83 17.02 15.81
C GLU A 477 16.12 16.50 15.20
N GLY A 478 16.14 15.22 14.86
CA GLY A 478 17.24 14.58 14.14
C GLY A 478 16.71 13.91 12.89
N ASN A 479 17.37 14.12 11.76
CA ASN A 479 17.14 13.43 10.51
C ASN A 479 18.44 12.78 10.05
N VAL A 480 18.36 11.56 9.53
CA VAL A 480 19.50 10.84 8.97
C VAL A 480 19.08 10.04 7.75
N ALA A 481 19.88 10.12 6.70
CA ALA A 481 19.83 9.25 5.54
C ALA A 481 21.25 8.73 5.30
N LEU A 482 21.40 7.42 5.26
CA LEU A 482 22.68 6.72 5.15
C LEU A 482 22.59 5.73 4.00
N ASP A 483 23.52 5.82 3.05
CA ASP A 483 23.79 4.74 2.09
C ASP A 483 24.90 3.85 2.65
N ALA A 484 24.48 2.87 3.45
CA ALA A 484 25.37 1.88 4.02
C ALA A 484 25.97 0.95 2.93
N GLY A 485 25.37 0.92 1.74
CA GLY A 485 25.92 0.22 0.58
C GLY A 485 27.27 0.79 0.18
N LEU A 486 27.36 2.12 0.07
CA LEU A 486 28.62 2.81 -0.26
C LEU A 486 29.72 2.55 0.79
N LEU A 487 29.38 2.49 2.08
CA LEU A 487 30.33 2.13 3.15
C LEU A 487 30.87 0.69 3.03
N ALA A 488 30.05 -0.22 2.50
CA ALA A 488 30.41 -1.61 2.27
C ALA A 488 31.05 -1.86 0.89
N GLY A 489 31.32 -0.80 0.11
CA GLY A 489 31.86 -0.91 -1.25
C GLY A 489 30.85 -1.42 -2.29
N LEU A 490 29.55 -1.40 -1.96
CA LEU A 490 28.46 -1.74 -2.87
C LEU A 490 28.04 -0.50 -3.69
N PRO A 491 27.39 -0.69 -4.86
CA PRO A 491 26.78 0.41 -5.59
C PRO A 491 25.77 1.20 -4.75
N GLU A 492 25.56 2.46 -5.11
CA GLU A 492 24.58 3.36 -4.47
C GLU A 492 23.17 2.73 -4.43
N GLY A 493 22.47 2.93 -3.32
CA GLY A 493 21.08 2.53 -3.10
C GLY A 493 20.86 1.05 -2.77
N ARG A 494 21.92 0.25 -2.61
CA ARG A 494 21.80 -1.18 -2.26
C ARG A 494 21.34 -1.41 -0.83
N ILE A 495 21.85 -0.61 0.10
CA ILE A 495 21.46 -0.63 1.51
C ILE A 495 21.29 0.82 1.95
N SER A 496 20.04 1.26 2.05
CA SER A 496 19.70 2.60 2.51
C SER A 496 19.03 2.52 3.87
N LEU A 497 19.52 3.30 4.83
CA LEU A 497 18.89 3.53 6.11
C LEU A 497 18.42 4.99 6.13
N THR A 498 17.17 5.20 6.53
CA THR A 498 16.63 6.54 6.76
C THR A 498 15.98 6.58 8.12
N GLY A 499 16.04 7.71 8.81
CA GLY A 499 15.41 7.88 10.11
C GLY A 499 15.13 9.32 10.44
N ASN A 500 14.05 9.54 11.17
CA ASN A 500 13.77 10.80 11.85
C ASN A 500 13.44 10.51 13.32
N VAL A 501 13.87 11.42 14.19
CA VAL A 501 13.55 11.41 15.61
C VAL A 501 13.16 12.82 16.01
N THR A 502 12.09 12.96 16.78
CA THR A 502 11.71 14.22 17.42
C THR A 502 11.59 13.95 18.91
N HIS A 503 12.27 14.73 19.73
CA HIS A 503 12.15 14.67 21.18
C HIS A 503 11.80 16.05 21.72
N LEU A 504 10.66 16.14 22.42
CA LEU A 504 10.20 17.35 23.06
C LEU A 504 10.74 17.39 24.49
N ILE A 505 11.55 18.40 24.77
CA ILE A 505 12.16 18.62 26.09
C ILE A 505 11.15 19.28 27.03
N GLU A 506 10.33 20.19 26.50
CA GLU A 506 9.29 20.89 27.25
C GLU A 506 8.15 21.21 26.29
N SER A 507 6.93 20.92 26.73
CA SER A 507 5.70 21.17 25.99
C SER A 507 4.61 21.51 27.00
N GLU A 508 4.47 22.79 27.34
CA GLU A 508 3.63 23.24 28.45
C GLU A 508 2.76 24.45 28.07
N ASP A 509 1.52 24.43 28.56
CA ASP A 509 0.64 25.58 28.66
C ASP A 509 0.89 26.28 30.02
N LEU A 510 1.33 27.53 29.97
CA LEU A 510 1.58 28.37 31.14
C LEU A 510 0.30 29.10 31.53
N LEU A 511 -0.47 28.50 32.45
CA LEU A 511 -1.71 29.07 33.00
C LEU A 511 -1.43 29.96 34.22
N PRO A 512 -2.35 30.83 34.66
CA PRO A 512 -2.15 31.66 35.87
C PRO A 512 -2.02 30.82 37.14
N ALA A 513 -2.54 29.59 37.12
CA ALA A 513 -2.49 28.62 38.22
C ALA A 513 -1.23 27.72 38.19
N GLY A 514 -0.36 27.85 37.17
CA GLY A 514 0.84 27.03 36.99
C GLY A 514 0.97 26.47 35.57
N ALA A 515 2.14 25.90 35.27
CA ALA A 515 2.39 25.22 34.01
C ALA A 515 1.71 23.85 33.97
N THR A 516 1.08 23.50 32.86
CA THR A 516 0.48 22.18 32.62
C THR A 516 0.97 21.62 31.29
N PRO A 517 1.35 20.34 31.17
CA PRO A 517 1.76 19.75 29.90
C PRO A 517 0.68 19.90 28.81
N ILE A 518 1.13 20.15 27.57
CA ILE A 518 0.23 20.19 26.41
C ILE A 518 -0.31 18.78 26.16
N ARG A 519 -1.62 18.70 25.89
CA ARG A 519 -2.31 17.43 25.72
C ARG A 519 -2.01 16.82 24.35
N ASN A 520 -2.01 15.49 24.31
CA ASN A 520 -1.91 14.68 23.11
C ASN A 520 -0.69 15.02 22.23
N VAL A 521 0.41 15.32 22.91
CA VAL A 521 1.74 15.52 22.35
C VAL A 521 2.62 14.42 22.91
N ALA A 522 3.29 13.67 22.04
CA ALA A 522 4.24 12.65 22.45
C ALA A 522 5.57 13.27 22.89
N ASP A 523 6.13 12.77 23.99
CA ASP A 523 7.45 13.23 24.49
C ASP A 523 8.57 12.93 23.48
N TRP A 524 8.40 11.87 22.69
CA TRP A 524 9.26 11.58 21.56
C TRP A 524 8.53 10.75 20.49
N THR A 525 8.95 10.94 19.24
CA THR A 525 8.53 10.13 18.10
C THR A 525 9.76 9.73 17.30
N ALA A 526 9.78 8.51 16.79
CA ALA A 526 10.84 8.07 15.88
C ALA A 526 10.28 7.18 14.78
N THR A 527 10.74 7.45 13.56
CA THR A 527 10.48 6.60 12.40
C THR A 527 11.81 6.24 11.75
N GLY A 528 12.04 4.95 11.51
CA GLY A 528 13.24 4.45 10.84
C GLY A 528 12.87 3.48 9.73
N SER A 529 13.53 3.57 8.58
CA SER A 529 13.32 2.65 7.46
C SER A 529 14.64 2.10 6.93
N LEU A 530 14.72 0.79 6.79
CA LEU A 530 15.81 0.08 6.13
C LEU A 530 15.31 -0.42 4.77
N THR A 531 15.99 -0.03 3.70
CA THR A 531 15.74 -0.50 2.34
C THR A 531 16.92 -1.29 1.82
N LEU A 532 16.64 -2.53 1.42
CA LEU A 532 17.57 -3.42 0.72
C LEU A 532 17.14 -3.50 -0.73
N SER A 533 18.02 -3.19 -1.66
CA SER A 533 17.72 -3.29 -3.09
C SER A 533 18.85 -3.99 -3.84
N ASP A 534 18.47 -4.71 -4.90
CA ASP A 534 19.41 -5.22 -5.89
C ASP A 534 19.72 -4.20 -7.01
N GLY A 535 19.26 -2.95 -6.86
CA GLY A 535 19.44 -1.85 -7.82
C GLY A 535 18.57 -1.95 -9.08
N ASP A 536 17.91 -3.07 -9.33
CA ASP A 536 17.10 -3.28 -10.53
C ASP A 536 15.74 -3.90 -10.18
N ARG A 537 15.70 -5.19 -9.86
CA ARG A 537 14.46 -5.95 -9.82
C ARG A 537 13.79 -5.96 -8.47
N LEU A 538 14.53 -6.16 -7.39
CA LEU A 538 13.99 -6.34 -6.05
C LEU A 538 14.35 -5.17 -5.14
N SER A 539 13.36 -4.71 -4.38
CA SER A 539 13.54 -3.76 -3.28
C SER A 539 12.64 -4.19 -2.13
N LEU A 540 13.23 -4.37 -0.96
CA LEU A 540 12.56 -4.73 0.28
C LEU A 540 12.78 -3.58 1.27
N THR A 541 11.72 -3.10 1.88
CA THR A 541 11.77 -2.03 2.88
C THR A 541 11.08 -2.49 4.15
N GLY A 542 11.77 -2.37 5.27
CA GLY A 542 11.21 -2.49 6.61
C GLY A 542 11.16 -1.12 7.27
N THR A 543 10.00 -0.72 7.80
CA THR A 543 9.81 0.56 8.48
C THR A 543 9.34 0.31 9.91
N ILE A 544 10.00 0.93 10.87
CA ILE A 544 9.65 0.94 12.28
C ILE A 544 9.16 2.34 12.63
N ARG A 545 8.00 2.45 13.27
CA ARG A 545 7.47 3.69 13.83
C ARG A 545 7.20 3.47 15.31
N THR A 546 7.67 4.38 16.14
CA THR A 546 7.47 4.34 17.58
C THR A 546 7.07 5.71 18.10
N VAL A 547 6.10 5.72 19.01
CA VAL A 547 5.54 6.92 19.63
C VAL A 547 5.57 6.72 21.13
N GLY A 548 6.16 7.68 21.83
CA GLY A 548 6.32 7.65 23.28
C GLY A 548 5.03 7.97 24.03
N ASP A 549 5.19 8.18 25.34
CA ASP A 549 4.10 8.54 26.22
C ASP A 549 3.50 9.90 25.83
N ARG A 550 2.20 10.02 26.04
CA ARG A 550 1.42 11.24 25.81
C ARG A 550 0.22 11.23 26.75
N PHE A 551 -0.33 12.40 27.03
CA PHE A 551 -1.39 12.56 28.02
C PHE A 551 -2.62 13.21 27.39
N ASP A 552 -3.82 12.75 27.70
CA ASP A 552 -5.05 13.41 27.25
C ASP A 552 -6.15 13.28 28.30
N THR A 553 -7.25 14.00 28.08
CA THR A 553 -8.43 13.91 28.91
C THR A 553 -9.23 12.67 28.54
N ASP A 554 -9.60 11.90 29.57
CA ASP A 554 -10.48 10.76 29.45
C ASP A 554 -11.89 11.22 29.06
N ASN A 555 -12.14 11.20 27.75
CA ASN A 555 -13.45 11.50 27.17
C ASN A 555 -14.41 10.29 27.18
N SER A 556 -13.98 9.13 27.69
CA SER A 556 -14.80 7.92 27.82
C SER A 556 -15.81 7.97 28.98
N GLN A 557 -16.07 9.17 29.52
CA GLN A 557 -16.81 9.38 30.77
C GLN A 557 -16.18 8.66 31.97
N GLY A 558 -14.86 8.49 31.91
CA GLY A 558 -14.11 7.75 32.92
C GLY A 558 -14.10 6.23 32.73
N ARG A 559 -14.91 5.68 31.83
CA ARG A 559 -15.22 4.23 31.82
C ARG A 559 -14.06 3.35 31.39
N LEU A 560 -13.23 3.82 30.47
CA LEU A 560 -12.18 3.01 29.86
C LEU A 560 -10.82 3.21 30.53
N PHE A 561 -10.44 4.45 30.84
CA PHE A 561 -9.06 4.77 31.22
C PHE A 561 -8.89 5.14 32.70
N THR A 562 -9.91 5.72 33.33
CA THR A 562 -9.79 6.27 34.71
C THR A 562 -10.71 5.62 35.73
N GLY A 563 -11.28 4.45 35.43
CA GLY A 563 -12.09 3.66 36.39
C GLY A 563 -13.32 4.40 36.92
N GLY A 564 -13.93 5.25 36.10
CA GLY A 564 -15.13 6.06 36.40
C GLY A 564 -14.85 7.43 37.00
N ARG A 565 -13.58 7.80 37.25
CA ARG A 565 -13.21 9.09 37.85
C ARG A 565 -13.22 10.24 36.83
N GLY A 566 -12.99 9.93 35.56
CA GLY A 566 -12.64 10.93 34.55
C GLY A 566 -11.30 11.60 34.88
N GLY A 567 -10.90 12.58 34.06
CA GLY A 567 -9.66 13.34 34.27
C GLY A 567 -8.60 13.02 33.23
N LEU A 568 -7.33 13.20 33.57
CA LEU A 568 -6.21 12.94 32.65
C LEU A 568 -5.85 11.44 32.68
N PHE A 569 -5.48 10.91 31.53
CA PHE A 569 -4.88 9.59 31.39
C PHE A 569 -3.66 9.66 30.46
N THR A 570 -2.72 8.73 30.64
CA THR A 570 -1.56 8.56 29.78
C THR A 570 -1.85 7.46 28.77
N TYR A 571 -1.54 7.70 27.49
CA TYR A 571 -1.59 6.68 26.46
C TYR A 571 -0.46 5.68 26.65
N ASP A 572 -0.72 4.43 26.29
CA ASP A 572 0.35 3.45 26.18
C ASP A 572 1.24 3.80 24.97
N PRO A 573 2.57 3.77 25.12
CA PRO A 573 3.48 3.95 24.00
C PRO A 573 3.33 2.74 23.06
N PHE A 574 3.52 2.95 21.77
CA PHE A 574 3.37 1.88 20.78
C PHE A 574 4.49 1.87 19.77
N THR A 575 4.75 0.69 19.22
CA THR A 575 5.70 0.50 18.12
C THR A 575 5.08 -0.39 17.07
N THR A 576 4.98 0.13 15.84
CA THR A 576 4.47 -0.62 14.68
C THR A 576 5.60 -0.90 13.71
N VAL A 577 5.57 -2.07 13.07
CA VAL A 577 6.53 -2.44 12.03
C VAL A 577 5.79 -2.81 10.76
N ASP A 578 6.21 -2.22 9.65
CA ASP A 578 5.66 -2.45 8.33
C ASP A 578 6.72 -3.03 7.41
N PHE A 579 6.31 -3.98 6.57
CA PHE A 579 7.15 -4.53 5.52
C PHE A 579 6.55 -4.23 4.16
N SER A 580 7.39 -3.82 3.21
CA SER A 580 7.00 -3.69 1.82
C SER A 580 8.05 -4.30 0.91
N GLY A 581 7.59 -4.97 -0.15
CA GLY A 581 8.43 -5.57 -1.17
C GLY A 581 7.96 -5.12 -2.55
N ARG A 582 8.90 -4.65 -3.36
CA ARG A 582 8.69 -4.28 -4.76
C ARG A 582 9.53 -5.21 -5.63
N TRP A 583 8.87 -5.92 -6.55
CA TRP A 583 9.52 -6.80 -7.50
C TRP A 583 9.14 -6.43 -8.93
N ARG A 584 10.12 -5.98 -9.71
CA ARG A 584 10.01 -5.72 -11.14
C ARG A 584 10.21 -7.02 -11.91
N VAL A 585 9.11 -7.60 -12.37
CA VAL A 585 9.09 -8.89 -13.10
C VAL A 585 9.56 -8.70 -14.53
N THR A 586 9.11 -7.62 -15.17
CA THR A 586 9.55 -7.17 -16.50
C THR A 586 9.92 -5.69 -16.41
N PRO A 587 10.62 -5.09 -17.41
CA PRO A 587 10.89 -3.65 -17.41
C PRO A 587 9.64 -2.76 -17.28
N ARG A 588 8.44 -3.30 -17.55
CA ARG A 588 7.15 -2.59 -17.51
C ARG A 588 6.27 -3.01 -16.32
N ASP A 589 6.44 -4.22 -15.81
CA ASP A 589 5.55 -4.81 -14.82
C ASP A 589 6.21 -4.87 -13.44
N THR A 590 5.52 -4.32 -12.44
CA THR A 590 5.98 -4.33 -11.04
C THR A 590 4.89 -4.89 -10.13
N ILE A 591 5.25 -5.89 -9.33
CA ILE A 591 4.44 -6.43 -8.26
C ILE A 591 4.87 -5.75 -6.94
N ARG A 592 3.89 -5.34 -6.14
CA ARG A 592 4.12 -4.79 -4.80
C ARG A 592 3.35 -5.61 -3.77
N LEU A 593 4.04 -6.02 -2.71
CA LEU A 593 3.49 -6.66 -1.52
C LEU A 593 3.72 -5.76 -0.31
N GLU A 594 2.76 -5.68 0.58
CA GLU A 594 2.82 -4.82 1.76
C GLU A 594 2.10 -5.51 2.92
N ALA A 595 2.73 -5.50 4.09
CA ALA A 595 2.18 -5.97 5.34
C ALA A 595 2.38 -4.85 6.37
N ALA A 596 1.30 -4.12 6.66
CA ALA A 596 1.28 -3.11 7.70
C ALA A 596 0.96 -3.74 9.07
N ASN A 597 1.52 -3.16 10.12
CA ASN A 597 1.41 -3.63 11.50
C ASN A 597 1.70 -5.15 11.60
N ALA A 598 2.88 -5.56 11.12
CA ALA A 598 3.27 -6.95 10.94
C ALA A 598 3.19 -7.80 12.23
N PHE A 599 3.34 -7.16 13.38
CA PHE A 599 3.27 -7.80 14.71
C PHE A 599 1.87 -7.73 15.36
N ASP A 600 0.85 -7.28 14.62
CA ASP A 600 -0.55 -7.19 15.08
C ASP A 600 -0.69 -6.40 16.40
N VAL A 601 0.08 -5.31 16.55
CA VAL A 601 0.10 -4.49 17.77
C VAL A 601 -1.24 -3.79 17.91
N ALA A 602 -1.85 -3.89 19.09
CA ALA A 602 -3.02 -3.11 19.46
C ALA A 602 -2.57 -1.71 19.88
N TYR A 603 -2.96 -0.69 19.11
CA TYR A 603 -2.65 0.71 19.42
C TYR A 603 -3.82 1.62 19.05
N TYR A 604 -3.78 2.83 19.56
CA TYR A 604 -4.79 3.86 19.32
C TYR A 604 -4.08 5.19 19.20
N GLU A 605 -4.32 5.96 18.14
CA GLU A 605 -3.80 7.33 18.02
C GLU A 605 -4.65 8.34 18.79
N LYS A 606 -5.86 7.96 19.16
CA LYS A 606 -6.72 8.73 20.04
C LYS A 606 -7.43 7.78 20.98
N GLY A 607 -7.47 8.12 22.28
CA GLY A 607 -8.16 7.31 23.27
C GLY A 607 -9.59 7.03 22.80
N ASP A 608 -10.06 5.80 23.02
CA ASP A 608 -11.39 5.30 22.61
C ASP A 608 -11.52 4.89 21.12
N TYR A 609 -10.44 5.03 20.35
CA TYR A 609 -10.41 4.77 18.91
C TYR A 609 -9.23 3.86 18.51
N PRO A 610 -9.36 2.53 18.68
CA PRO A 610 -8.30 1.61 18.29
C PRO A 610 -8.11 1.56 16.77
N MET A 611 -6.84 1.41 16.37
CA MET A 611 -6.39 1.36 14.98
C MET A 611 -6.43 -0.07 14.42
N PRO A 612 -6.44 -0.23 13.08
CA PRO A 612 -6.40 -1.54 12.46
C PRO A 612 -5.17 -2.36 12.89
N GLY A 613 -5.39 -3.65 13.11
CA GLY A 613 -4.35 -4.66 13.32
C GLY A 613 -3.62 -5.01 12.02
N ARG A 614 -2.98 -6.17 11.99
CA ARG A 614 -2.19 -6.67 10.87
C ARG A 614 -3.02 -6.79 9.59
N THR A 615 -2.50 -6.24 8.49
CA THR A 615 -3.05 -6.46 7.15
C THR A 615 -2.30 -7.63 6.48
N ASP A 616 -2.96 -8.77 6.32
CA ASP A 616 -2.42 -9.98 5.69
C ASP A 616 -2.41 -9.91 4.15
N ALA A 617 -1.22 -9.84 3.57
CA ALA A 617 -1.02 -9.91 2.12
C ALA A 617 -1.34 -11.30 1.52
N LEU A 618 -1.08 -12.38 2.27
CA LEU A 618 -1.26 -13.75 1.79
C LEU A 618 -2.74 -14.14 1.61
N ALA A 619 -3.61 -13.66 2.51
CA ALA A 619 -5.06 -13.86 2.36
C ALA A 619 -5.56 -13.19 1.07
N ALA A 620 -5.09 -11.97 0.79
CA ALA A 620 -5.45 -11.24 -0.43
C ALA A 620 -4.92 -11.92 -1.72
N ILE A 621 -3.74 -12.55 -1.67
CA ILE A 621 -3.19 -13.32 -2.81
C ILE A 621 -4.07 -14.55 -3.09
N SER A 622 -4.50 -15.26 -2.05
CA SER A 622 -5.40 -16.42 -2.19
C SER A 622 -6.71 -16.02 -2.89
N ASP A 623 -7.33 -14.94 -2.44
CA ASP A 623 -8.59 -14.44 -3.02
C ASP A 623 -8.41 -13.98 -4.49
N LEU A 624 -7.28 -13.36 -4.83
CA LEU A 624 -6.97 -12.94 -6.20
C LEU A 624 -6.82 -14.14 -7.15
N LEU A 625 -6.22 -15.24 -6.70
CA LEU A 625 -5.99 -16.45 -7.51
C LEU A 625 -7.26 -17.25 -7.77
N PHE A 626 -8.34 -17.01 -7.02
CA PHE A 626 -9.60 -17.74 -7.17
C PHE A 626 -10.24 -17.53 -8.55
N LEU A 627 -10.36 -16.27 -8.99
CA LEU A 627 -11.05 -15.92 -10.24
C LEU A 627 -10.38 -16.53 -11.48
N PRO A 628 -9.04 -16.44 -11.68
CA PRO A 628 -8.36 -17.15 -12.76
C PRO A 628 -8.58 -18.65 -12.77
N VAL A 629 -8.60 -19.29 -11.59
CA VAL A 629 -8.85 -20.75 -11.47
C VAL A 629 -10.26 -21.11 -11.92
N VAL A 630 -11.27 -20.33 -11.51
CA VAL A 630 -12.66 -20.53 -11.95
C VAL A 630 -12.81 -20.32 -13.45
N VAL A 631 -12.21 -19.26 -14.01
CA VAL A 631 -12.25 -18.99 -15.45
C VAL A 631 -11.56 -20.12 -16.24
N ALA A 632 -10.40 -20.59 -15.76
CA ALA A 632 -9.71 -21.72 -16.35
C ALA A 632 -10.57 -22.99 -16.30
N LEU A 633 -11.24 -23.26 -15.17
CA LEU A 633 -12.14 -24.41 -15.02
C LEU A 633 -13.31 -24.33 -16.01
N ILE A 634 -13.97 -23.17 -16.15
CA ILE A 634 -15.03 -22.94 -17.14
C ILE A 634 -14.50 -23.16 -18.56
N GLY A 635 -13.30 -22.66 -18.86
CA GLY A 635 -12.65 -22.86 -20.16
C GLY A 635 -12.42 -24.34 -20.48
N VAL A 636 -11.94 -25.13 -19.51
CA VAL A 636 -11.73 -26.57 -19.69
C VAL A 636 -13.08 -27.30 -19.82
N VAL A 637 -14.13 -26.90 -19.10
CA VAL A 637 -15.49 -27.46 -19.25
C VAL A 637 -16.02 -27.23 -20.67
N ALA A 638 -15.94 -26.00 -21.17
CA ALA A 638 -16.38 -25.65 -22.52
C ALA A 638 -15.59 -26.44 -23.58
N TRP A 639 -14.27 -26.54 -23.41
CA TRP A 639 -13.42 -27.35 -24.28
C TRP A 639 -13.83 -28.82 -24.28
N THR A 640 -14.06 -29.42 -23.11
CA THR A 640 -14.48 -30.82 -22.99
C THR A 640 -15.86 -31.07 -23.61
N ALA A 641 -16.79 -30.11 -23.53
CA ALA A 641 -18.08 -30.20 -24.21
C ALA A 641 -17.90 -30.22 -25.74
N ILE A 642 -17.08 -29.32 -26.30
CA ILE A 642 -16.76 -29.29 -27.74
C ILE A 642 -16.08 -30.60 -28.17
N ALA A 643 -15.09 -31.06 -27.40
CA ALA A 643 -14.38 -32.31 -27.67
C ALA A 643 -15.32 -33.52 -27.65
N SER A 644 -16.28 -33.55 -26.72
CA SER A 644 -17.30 -34.60 -26.63
C SER A 644 -18.27 -34.57 -27.81
N GLY A 645 -18.66 -33.38 -28.29
CA GLY A 645 -19.48 -33.23 -29.50
C GLY A 645 -18.75 -33.69 -30.77
N LEU A 646 -17.47 -33.34 -30.92
CA LEU A 646 -16.62 -33.83 -32.02
C LEU A 646 -16.41 -35.34 -31.93
N PHE A 647 -16.29 -35.88 -30.71
CA PHE A 647 -16.22 -37.32 -30.47
C PHE A 647 -17.52 -38.03 -30.88
N LEU A 648 -18.69 -37.51 -30.50
CA LEU A 648 -20.00 -38.06 -30.91
C LEU A 648 -20.19 -38.02 -32.42
N ARG A 649 -19.78 -36.94 -33.08
CA ARG A 649 -19.80 -36.87 -34.54
C ARG A 649 -18.93 -37.97 -35.16
N ALA A 650 -17.70 -38.12 -34.69
CA ALA A 650 -16.79 -39.17 -35.16
C ALA A 650 -17.34 -40.59 -34.88
N LEU A 651 -18.02 -40.79 -33.75
CA LEU A 651 -18.70 -42.03 -33.40
C LEU A 651 -19.80 -42.36 -34.41
N ILE A 652 -20.66 -41.38 -34.73
CA ILE A 652 -21.78 -41.53 -35.68
C ILE A 652 -21.25 -41.79 -37.10
N GLU A 653 -20.22 -41.06 -37.52
CA GLU A 653 -19.59 -41.27 -38.83
C GLU A 653 -19.01 -42.69 -38.95
N ARG A 654 -18.37 -43.19 -37.89
CA ARG A 654 -17.86 -44.57 -37.82
C ARG A 654 -18.97 -45.61 -37.81
N TRP A 655 -20.08 -45.38 -37.10
CA TRP A 655 -21.26 -46.24 -37.12
C TRP A 655 -21.91 -46.32 -38.51
N ARG A 656 -21.83 -45.24 -39.29
CA ARG A 656 -22.24 -45.20 -40.71
C ARG A 656 -21.18 -45.77 -41.67
N GLY A 657 -20.13 -46.40 -41.15
CA GLY A 657 -19.07 -47.05 -41.93
C GLY A 657 -18.03 -46.11 -42.53
N ARG A 658 -18.07 -44.80 -42.25
CA ARG A 658 -17.12 -43.81 -42.79
C ARG A 658 -15.93 -43.62 -41.84
N ARG A 659 -14.69 -43.66 -42.37
CA ARG A 659 -13.47 -43.46 -41.58
C ARG A 659 -12.64 -42.32 -42.19
N PRO A 660 -13.03 -41.06 -41.95
CA PRO A 660 -12.50 -39.91 -42.68
C PRO A 660 -10.98 -39.72 -42.56
N ALA A 661 -10.38 -40.07 -41.41
CA ALA A 661 -8.92 -39.99 -41.24
C ALA A 661 -8.19 -41.03 -42.11
N ARG A 662 -8.62 -42.30 -42.05
CA ARG A 662 -8.12 -43.37 -42.92
C ARG A 662 -8.31 -43.03 -44.39
N ASP A 663 -9.51 -42.61 -44.79
CA ASP A 663 -9.86 -42.36 -46.18
C ASP A 663 -9.07 -41.17 -46.76
N ARG A 664 -8.83 -40.12 -45.95
CA ARG A 664 -7.97 -38.98 -46.31
C ARG A 664 -6.52 -39.38 -46.54
N TYR A 665 -5.95 -40.21 -45.67
CA TYR A 665 -4.56 -40.63 -45.79
C TYR A 665 -4.36 -41.67 -46.89
N ARG A 666 -5.33 -42.56 -47.13
CA ARG A 666 -5.33 -43.46 -48.29
C ARG A 666 -5.34 -42.69 -49.62
N ALA A 667 -6.24 -41.72 -49.77
CA ALA A 667 -6.27 -40.90 -50.99
C ALA A 667 -4.97 -40.11 -51.22
N ARG A 668 -4.26 -39.73 -50.15
CA ARG A 668 -2.95 -39.08 -50.24
C ARG A 668 -1.83 -40.04 -50.63
N ILE A 669 -1.85 -41.26 -50.08
CA ILE A 669 -0.93 -42.32 -50.47
C ILE A 669 -1.14 -42.65 -51.96
N ASP A 670 -2.38 -42.90 -52.38
CA ASP A 670 -2.71 -43.24 -53.76
C ASP A 670 -2.33 -42.12 -54.76
N ALA A 671 -2.42 -40.85 -54.34
CA ALA A 671 -2.02 -39.69 -55.16
C ALA A 671 -0.51 -39.40 -55.17
N ALA A 672 0.25 -39.96 -54.23
CA ALA A 672 1.69 -39.78 -54.12
C ALA A 672 2.48 -40.81 -54.95
N LEU A 673 1.81 -41.85 -55.46
CA LEU A 673 2.41 -42.87 -56.31
C LEU A 673 2.67 -42.31 -57.71
N THR A 674 3.93 -42.28 -58.11
CA THR A 674 4.41 -41.75 -59.40
C THR A 674 4.95 -42.83 -60.32
N GLY A 675 5.16 -44.05 -59.80
CA GLY A 675 5.65 -45.21 -60.54
C GLY A 675 7.16 -45.45 -60.43
N ASP A 676 7.90 -44.56 -59.78
CA ASP A 676 9.32 -44.72 -59.45
C ASP A 676 9.48 -45.24 -58.01
N ALA A 677 10.16 -46.38 -57.87
CA ALA A 677 10.16 -47.17 -56.63
C ALA A 677 10.77 -46.45 -55.44
N HIS A 678 11.85 -45.71 -55.66
CA HIS A 678 12.57 -45.08 -54.55
C HIS A 678 11.90 -43.79 -54.07
N THR A 679 11.29 -43.04 -54.99
CA THR A 679 10.55 -41.81 -54.65
C THR A 679 9.18 -42.13 -54.04
N ASP A 680 8.53 -43.20 -54.48
CA ASP A 680 7.23 -43.62 -53.95
C ASP A 680 7.37 -44.17 -52.52
N GLU A 681 8.44 -44.92 -52.20
CA GLU A 681 8.72 -45.40 -50.84
C GLU A 681 8.90 -44.25 -49.85
N LEU A 682 9.77 -43.28 -50.17
CA LEU A 682 10.03 -42.11 -49.33
C LEU A 682 8.78 -41.22 -49.16
N ALA A 683 8.02 -41.00 -50.23
CA ALA A 683 6.81 -40.16 -50.18
C ALA A 683 5.71 -40.82 -49.34
N VAL A 684 5.53 -42.14 -49.45
CA VAL A 684 4.55 -42.89 -48.66
C VAL A 684 4.95 -42.94 -47.19
N GLU A 685 6.24 -43.16 -46.88
CA GLU A 685 6.75 -43.14 -45.50
C GLU A 685 6.54 -41.78 -44.83
N GLU A 686 6.80 -40.67 -45.54
CA GLU A 686 6.55 -39.32 -45.01
C GLU A 686 5.06 -39.09 -44.70
N ILE A 687 4.15 -39.59 -45.55
CA ILE A 687 2.70 -39.46 -45.34
C ILE A 687 2.24 -40.27 -44.13
N VAL A 688 2.79 -41.47 -43.92
CA VAL A 688 2.50 -42.31 -42.74
C VAL A 688 3.04 -41.64 -41.47
N ALA A 689 4.27 -41.14 -41.48
CA ALA A 689 4.86 -40.41 -40.35
C ALA A 689 4.04 -39.16 -39.98
N ARG A 690 3.53 -38.42 -40.98
CA ARG A 690 2.61 -37.28 -40.76
C ARG A 690 1.27 -37.73 -40.17
N ALA A 691 0.72 -38.87 -40.62
CA ALA A 691 -0.51 -39.43 -40.07
C ALA A 691 -0.34 -39.81 -38.58
N GLU A 692 0.80 -40.39 -38.21
CA GLU A 692 1.15 -40.71 -36.82
C GLU A 692 1.29 -39.46 -35.95
N ALA A 693 2.00 -38.44 -36.46
CA ALA A 693 2.16 -37.17 -35.76
C ALA A 693 0.83 -36.42 -35.53
N ASP A 694 -0.09 -36.48 -36.51
CA ASP A 694 -1.43 -35.90 -36.39
C ASP A 694 -2.29 -36.66 -35.37
N ALA A 695 -2.26 -37.99 -35.41
CA ALA A 695 -2.95 -38.84 -34.45
C ALA A 695 -2.46 -38.57 -33.01
N ALA A 696 -1.14 -38.50 -32.81
CA ALA A 696 -0.52 -38.19 -31.52
C ALA A 696 -0.91 -36.79 -31.00
N ARG A 697 -0.88 -35.75 -31.86
CA ARG A 697 -1.29 -34.38 -31.50
C ARG A 697 -2.76 -34.32 -31.07
N SER A 698 -3.64 -35.04 -31.76
CA SER A 698 -5.06 -35.08 -31.43
C SER A 698 -5.34 -35.73 -30.05
N LEU A 699 -4.51 -36.70 -29.63
CA LEU A 699 -4.61 -37.39 -28.35
C LEU A 699 -4.01 -36.58 -27.20
N ASN A 700 -2.89 -35.88 -27.44
CA ASN A 700 -2.21 -35.08 -26.41
C ASN A 700 -3.09 -33.98 -25.84
N THR A 701 -3.91 -33.33 -26.68
CA THR A 701 -4.81 -32.27 -26.25
C THR A 701 -5.90 -32.79 -25.29
N VAL A 702 -6.39 -34.02 -25.51
CA VAL A 702 -7.36 -34.66 -24.60
C VAL A 702 -6.66 -35.15 -23.33
N ARG A 703 -5.44 -35.70 -23.43
CA ARG A 703 -4.63 -36.15 -22.27
C ARG A 703 -4.26 -35.01 -21.33
N PHE A 704 -4.05 -33.80 -21.83
CA PHE A 704 -3.83 -32.62 -21.01
C PHE A 704 -5.04 -32.33 -20.10
N ALA A 705 -6.26 -32.39 -20.64
CA ALA A 705 -7.49 -32.16 -19.89
C ALA A 705 -7.72 -33.18 -18.77
N ILE A 706 -7.24 -34.43 -18.92
CA ILE A 706 -7.35 -35.49 -17.90
C ILE A 706 -6.64 -35.09 -16.60
N ARG A 707 -5.51 -34.38 -16.68
CA ARG A 707 -4.75 -33.95 -15.49
C ARG A 707 -5.18 -32.57 -15.00
N VAL A 708 -5.42 -31.64 -15.92
CA VAL A 708 -5.70 -30.25 -15.59
C VAL A 708 -7.10 -30.06 -14.98
N GLY A 709 -8.10 -30.81 -15.44
CA GLY A 709 -9.46 -30.74 -14.90
C GLY A 709 -9.52 -30.99 -13.39
N PRO A 710 -9.06 -32.15 -12.89
CA PRO A 710 -9.03 -32.46 -11.46
C PRO A 710 -8.15 -31.49 -10.64
N SER A 711 -7.00 -31.06 -11.17
CA SER A 711 -6.13 -30.11 -10.47
C SER A 711 -6.76 -28.72 -10.30
N LEU A 712 -7.42 -28.19 -11.32
CA LEU A 712 -8.17 -26.93 -11.22
C LEU A 712 -9.38 -27.07 -10.28
N GLY A 713 -10.05 -28.22 -10.29
CA GLY A 713 -11.12 -28.53 -9.34
C GLY A 713 -10.63 -28.49 -7.89
N LEU A 714 -9.48 -29.08 -7.59
CA LEU A 714 -8.86 -29.07 -6.27
C LEU A 714 -8.39 -27.66 -5.84
N MET A 715 -7.80 -26.88 -6.75
CA MET A 715 -7.48 -25.47 -6.45
C MET A 715 -8.75 -24.65 -6.16
N GLY A 716 -9.82 -24.91 -6.91
CA GLY A 716 -11.13 -24.30 -6.69
C GLY A 716 -11.77 -24.65 -5.34
N THR A 717 -11.24 -25.62 -4.60
CA THR A 717 -11.74 -25.97 -3.26
C THR A 717 -10.90 -25.45 -2.13
N LEU A 718 -9.58 -25.55 -2.28
CA LEU A 718 -8.66 -25.09 -1.25
C LEU A 718 -8.73 -23.57 -1.07
N ILE A 719 -8.92 -22.82 -2.16
CA ILE A 719 -8.96 -21.35 -2.11
C ILE A 719 -10.18 -20.84 -1.32
N PRO A 720 -11.43 -21.24 -1.61
CA PRO A 720 -12.59 -20.82 -0.81
C PRO A 720 -12.66 -21.47 0.58
N MET A 721 -11.90 -22.53 0.84
CA MET A 721 -11.91 -23.16 2.17
C MET A 721 -11.31 -22.25 3.24
N ALA A 722 -10.34 -21.40 2.90
CA ALA A 722 -9.79 -20.41 3.81
C ALA A 722 -10.85 -19.36 4.22
N THR A 723 -11.64 -18.86 3.26
CA THR A 723 -12.73 -17.91 3.52
C THR A 723 -13.89 -18.58 4.27
N ALA A 724 -14.19 -19.84 3.97
CA ALA A 724 -15.18 -20.66 4.66
C ALA A 724 -14.82 -20.89 6.15
N LEU A 725 -13.57 -21.29 6.45
CA LEU A 725 -13.08 -21.43 7.82
C LEU A 725 -13.05 -20.10 8.56
N SER A 726 -12.75 -18.99 7.87
CA SER A 726 -12.90 -17.65 8.44
C SER A 726 -14.36 -17.33 8.78
N GLY A 727 -15.31 -17.70 7.93
CA GLY A 727 -16.76 -17.57 8.20
C GLY A 727 -17.19 -18.33 9.45
N LEU A 728 -16.67 -19.55 9.65
CA LEU A 728 -16.90 -20.32 10.87
C LEU A 728 -16.34 -19.61 12.12
N ALA A 729 -15.12 -19.07 12.04
CA ALA A 729 -14.54 -18.29 13.14
C ALA A 729 -15.32 -17.00 13.44
N ARG A 730 -16.00 -16.43 12.44
CA ARG A 730 -16.87 -15.24 12.56
C ARG A 730 -18.30 -15.56 13.01
N GLY A 731 -18.67 -16.84 13.14
CA GLY A 731 -20.06 -17.25 13.39
C GLY A 731 -21.02 -17.03 12.21
N ASP A 732 -20.48 -16.69 11.03
CA ASP A 732 -21.25 -16.49 9.81
C ASP A 732 -21.40 -17.81 9.04
N LEU A 733 -22.43 -18.56 9.43
CA LEU A 733 -22.75 -19.84 8.82
C LEU A 733 -23.18 -19.70 7.34
N GLN A 734 -23.66 -18.52 6.92
CA GLN A 734 -24.08 -18.28 5.54
C GLN A 734 -22.86 -18.14 4.63
N LEU A 735 -21.86 -17.36 5.07
CA LEU A 735 -20.58 -17.24 4.36
C LEU A 735 -19.83 -18.58 4.29
N LEU A 736 -19.87 -19.36 5.37
CA LEU A 736 -19.35 -20.74 5.39
C LEU A 736 -20.05 -21.59 4.32
N ALA A 737 -21.40 -21.62 4.33
CA ALA A 737 -22.18 -22.46 3.44
C ALA A 737 -21.99 -22.09 1.96
N ALA A 738 -21.97 -20.80 1.64
CA ALA A 738 -21.79 -20.30 0.28
C ALA A 738 -20.41 -20.69 -0.29
N ASN A 739 -19.33 -20.45 0.46
CA ASN A 739 -17.98 -20.81 0.02
C ASN A 739 -17.76 -22.32 -0.05
N MET A 740 -18.40 -23.10 0.84
CA MET A 740 -18.38 -24.55 0.77
C MET A 740 -19.11 -25.10 -0.44
N THR A 741 -20.25 -24.52 -0.82
CA THR A 741 -20.97 -24.94 -2.04
C THR A 741 -20.11 -24.70 -3.27
N ILE A 742 -19.49 -23.52 -3.37
CA ILE A 742 -18.58 -23.18 -4.47
C ILE A 742 -17.40 -24.16 -4.51
N ALA A 743 -16.76 -24.44 -3.37
CA ALA A 743 -15.68 -25.41 -3.27
C ALA A 743 -16.12 -26.81 -3.75
N PHE A 744 -17.18 -27.39 -3.18
CA PHE A 744 -17.62 -28.72 -3.58
C PHE A 744 -18.02 -28.80 -5.05
N SER A 745 -18.72 -27.79 -5.58
CA SER A 745 -19.07 -27.70 -7.00
C SER A 745 -17.82 -27.69 -7.89
N ALA A 746 -16.78 -26.94 -7.53
CA ALA A 746 -15.54 -26.88 -8.31
C ALA A 746 -14.83 -28.24 -8.39
N THR A 747 -14.73 -28.99 -7.28
CA THR A 747 -14.19 -30.38 -7.32
C THR A 747 -15.01 -31.26 -8.24
N VAL A 748 -16.34 -31.26 -8.06
CA VAL A 748 -17.24 -32.15 -8.80
C VAL A 748 -17.12 -31.90 -10.29
N VAL A 749 -17.10 -30.62 -10.71
CA VAL A 749 -16.90 -30.23 -12.11
C VAL A 749 -15.52 -30.63 -12.61
N GLY A 750 -14.45 -30.36 -11.86
CA GLY A 750 -13.08 -30.72 -12.27
C GLY A 750 -12.87 -32.22 -12.44
N LEU A 751 -13.44 -33.02 -11.53
CA LEU A 751 -13.38 -34.48 -11.58
C LEU A 751 -14.24 -35.03 -12.73
N ALA A 752 -15.45 -34.51 -12.93
CA ALA A 752 -16.32 -34.90 -14.05
C ALA A 752 -15.66 -34.64 -15.41
N VAL A 753 -15.02 -33.47 -15.57
CA VAL A 753 -14.22 -33.13 -16.76
C VAL A 753 -13.10 -34.15 -16.97
N GLY A 754 -12.36 -34.51 -15.91
CA GLY A 754 -11.29 -35.50 -15.97
C GLY A 754 -11.78 -36.88 -16.42
N VAL A 755 -12.93 -37.33 -15.89
CA VAL A 755 -13.55 -38.62 -16.26
C VAL A 755 -14.03 -38.62 -17.71
N VAL A 756 -14.73 -37.57 -18.16
CA VAL A 756 -15.21 -37.47 -19.54
C VAL A 756 -14.04 -37.42 -20.52
N ALA A 757 -13.01 -36.62 -20.23
CA ALA A 757 -11.80 -36.56 -21.05
C ALA A 757 -11.08 -37.91 -21.11
N TYR A 758 -11.03 -38.66 -20.00
CA TYR A 758 -10.45 -39.99 -19.95
C TYR A 758 -11.19 -40.99 -20.84
N VAL A 759 -12.53 -41.03 -20.77
CA VAL A 759 -13.35 -41.91 -21.61
C VAL A 759 -13.17 -41.58 -23.10
N VAL A 760 -13.19 -40.28 -23.45
CA VAL A 760 -12.98 -39.84 -24.83
C VAL A 760 -11.57 -40.22 -25.32
N ALA A 761 -10.54 -40.04 -24.49
CA ALA A 761 -9.17 -40.40 -24.83
C ALA A 761 -9.02 -41.91 -25.04
N MET A 762 -9.58 -42.72 -24.14
CA MET A 762 -9.50 -44.19 -24.19
C MET A 762 -10.10 -44.73 -25.51
N VAL A 763 -11.28 -44.24 -25.89
CA VAL A 763 -11.93 -44.68 -27.14
C VAL A 763 -11.20 -44.15 -28.38
N ARG A 764 -10.80 -42.87 -28.37
CA ARG A 764 -10.04 -42.28 -29.48
C ARG A 764 -8.69 -42.95 -29.69
N GLU A 765 -8.02 -43.38 -28.63
CA GLU A 765 -6.75 -44.09 -28.74
C GLU A 765 -6.92 -45.43 -29.45
N GLY A 766 -7.98 -46.17 -29.12
CA GLY A 766 -8.34 -47.39 -29.85
C GLY A 766 -8.64 -47.12 -31.34
N TRP A 767 -9.37 -46.05 -31.64
CA TRP A 767 -9.68 -45.64 -33.01
C TRP A 767 -8.47 -45.18 -33.81
N ALA A 768 -7.59 -44.40 -33.20
CA ALA A 768 -6.38 -43.90 -33.83
C ALA A 768 -5.43 -45.04 -34.18
N ARG A 769 -5.25 -46.01 -33.27
CA ARG A 769 -4.47 -47.23 -33.54
C ARG A 769 -5.07 -48.00 -34.72
N ALA A 770 -6.36 -48.32 -34.67
CA ALA A 770 -7.02 -49.09 -35.73
C ALA A 770 -7.01 -48.39 -37.11
N ASP A 771 -7.05 -47.07 -37.15
CA ASP A 771 -6.96 -46.30 -38.40
C ASP A 771 -5.52 -46.22 -38.91
N LEU A 772 -4.53 -46.00 -38.04
CA LEU A 772 -3.11 -46.01 -38.39
C LEU A 772 -2.69 -47.38 -38.92
N ASP A 773 -3.09 -48.48 -38.26
CA ASP A 773 -2.82 -49.84 -38.72
C ASP A 773 -3.40 -50.06 -40.13
N ALA A 774 -4.62 -49.55 -40.41
CA ALA A 774 -5.26 -49.67 -41.71
C ALA A 774 -4.67 -48.75 -42.81
N VAL A 775 -3.95 -47.70 -42.42
CA VAL A 775 -3.18 -46.82 -43.31
C VAL A 775 -1.80 -47.43 -43.59
N ARG A 776 -1.10 -47.93 -42.56
CA ARG A 776 0.17 -48.66 -42.70
C ARG A 776 0.02 -49.89 -43.59
N PHE A 777 -1.01 -50.71 -43.36
CA PHE A 777 -1.31 -51.86 -44.23
C PHE A 777 -1.60 -51.45 -45.69
N HIS A 778 -2.20 -50.26 -45.91
CA HIS A 778 -2.46 -49.77 -47.27
C HIS A 778 -1.20 -49.24 -47.93
N ALA A 779 -0.32 -48.58 -47.18
CA ALA A 779 1.01 -48.17 -47.61
C ALA A 779 1.87 -49.38 -48.01
N GLU A 780 1.95 -50.41 -47.15
CA GLU A 780 2.67 -51.65 -47.44
C GLU A 780 2.15 -52.34 -48.70
N ARG A 781 0.82 -52.42 -48.88
CA ARG A 781 0.22 -53.01 -50.08
C ARG A 781 0.43 -52.16 -51.34
N ALA A 782 0.52 -50.84 -51.22
CA ALA A 782 0.80 -49.95 -52.35
C ALA A 782 2.25 -50.13 -52.84
N LEU A 783 3.17 -50.40 -51.92
CA LEU A 783 4.60 -50.61 -52.20
C LEU A 783 4.94 -52.08 -52.58
N SER A 784 4.06 -53.05 -52.29
CA SER A 784 4.31 -54.49 -52.50
C SER A 784 4.43 -54.95 -53.96
N TRP A 785 4.30 -54.06 -54.95
CA TRP A 785 4.48 -54.40 -56.38
C TRP A 785 5.92 -54.20 -56.87
N GLN A 786 6.84 -53.78 -56.00
CA GLN A 786 8.23 -53.44 -56.35
C GLN A 786 9.29 -54.25 -55.58
N ASP A 787 8.90 -55.28 -54.82
CA ASP A 787 9.87 -56.11 -54.09
C ASP A 787 10.65 -57.06 -55.03
N ASP A 788 11.91 -56.69 -55.30
CA ASP A 788 12.95 -57.57 -55.83
C ASP A 788 13.34 -58.59 -54.73
N PRO A 789 13.31 -59.92 -54.96
CA PRO A 789 13.51 -60.97 -53.94
C PRO A 789 14.86 -60.98 -53.18
N LEU A 790 15.73 -59.99 -53.40
CA LEU A 790 17.00 -59.83 -52.69
C LEU A 790 16.90 -58.92 -51.44
N SER A 791 15.83 -58.14 -51.25
CA SER A 791 15.63 -57.29 -50.06
C SER A 791 15.33 -58.09 -48.79
N GLY A 792 14.75 -59.30 -48.92
CA GLY A 792 14.40 -60.18 -47.79
C GLY A 792 15.59 -60.76 -47.00
N VAL A 793 16.81 -60.72 -47.56
CA VAL A 793 18.01 -61.25 -46.91
C VAL A 793 18.59 -60.26 -45.88
N ALA A 794 18.38 -58.95 -46.07
CA ALA A 794 18.86 -57.92 -45.13
C ALA A 794 18.11 -57.96 -43.79
N ASN A 795 16.80 -58.27 -43.80
CA ASN A 795 15.99 -58.33 -42.59
C ASN A 795 16.35 -59.48 -41.62
N LEU A 796 17.05 -60.52 -42.08
CA LEU A 796 17.51 -61.62 -41.22
C LEU A 796 18.65 -61.21 -40.29
N PHE A 797 19.45 -60.21 -40.68
CA PHE A 797 20.52 -59.66 -39.85
C PHE A 797 19.98 -58.76 -38.73
N ASP A 798 18.96 -57.96 -39.02
CA ASP A 798 18.32 -57.10 -38.02
C ASP A 798 17.48 -57.88 -37.02
N ILE A 799 16.83 -58.96 -37.43
CA ILE A 799 16.09 -59.86 -36.50
C ILE A 799 17.07 -60.55 -35.54
N SER A 800 18.24 -60.98 -36.02
CA SER A 800 19.25 -61.62 -35.17
C SER A 800 19.93 -60.61 -34.23
N LEU A 801 20.15 -59.37 -34.66
CA LEU A 801 20.64 -58.29 -33.81
C LEU A 801 19.62 -57.90 -32.73
N ALA A 802 18.34 -57.75 -33.08
CA ALA A 802 17.27 -57.45 -32.14
C ALA A 802 17.09 -58.57 -31.10
N PHE A 803 17.24 -59.84 -31.51
CA PHE A 803 17.18 -60.98 -30.60
C PHE A 803 18.35 -61.01 -29.61
N ILE A 804 19.56 -60.69 -30.07
CA ILE A 804 20.75 -60.56 -29.20
C ILE A 804 20.56 -59.41 -28.21
N VAL A 805 20.10 -58.24 -28.68
CA VAL A 805 19.87 -57.07 -27.81
C VAL A 805 18.76 -57.35 -26.80
N ALA A 806 17.65 -57.98 -27.21
CA ALA A 806 16.57 -58.36 -26.30
C ALA A 806 17.03 -59.38 -25.25
N MET A 807 17.87 -60.35 -25.64
CA MET A 807 18.45 -61.32 -24.73
C MET A 807 19.43 -60.69 -23.75
N VAL A 808 20.24 -59.72 -24.19
CA VAL A 808 21.12 -58.93 -23.31
C VAL A 808 20.28 -58.09 -22.33
N VAL A 809 19.25 -57.38 -22.79
CA VAL A 809 18.38 -56.57 -21.91
C VAL A 809 17.64 -57.45 -20.89
N ALA A 810 17.12 -58.60 -21.32
CA ALA A 810 16.47 -59.57 -20.43
C ALA A 810 17.45 -60.19 -19.41
N LEU A 811 18.70 -60.44 -19.81
CA LEU A 811 19.77 -60.89 -18.93
C LEU A 811 20.13 -59.81 -17.90
N PHE A 812 20.23 -58.55 -18.32
CA PHE A 812 20.49 -57.41 -17.41
C PHE A 812 19.33 -57.15 -16.44
N SER A 813 18.07 -57.38 -16.84
CA SER A 813 16.92 -57.21 -15.95
C SER A 813 16.78 -58.34 -14.92
N THR A 814 17.11 -59.58 -15.30
CA THR A 814 17.06 -60.73 -14.39
C THR A 814 18.21 -60.75 -13.37
N LEU A 815 19.38 -60.20 -13.72
CA LEU A 815 20.52 -60.07 -12.81
C LEU A 815 20.40 -58.94 -11.76
N ARG A 816 19.25 -58.26 -11.63
CA ARG A 816 19.00 -57.14 -10.69
C ARG A 816 20.06 -56.02 -10.71
N VAL A 817 20.75 -55.81 -11.82
CA VAL A 817 21.73 -54.71 -11.98
C VAL A 817 21.14 -53.28 -11.90
N PRO A 818 19.85 -53.01 -12.24
CA PRO A 818 19.31 -51.65 -12.15
C PRO A 818 19.32 -51.04 -10.74
N SER A 819 19.25 -51.86 -9.67
CA SER A 819 19.30 -51.36 -8.29
C SER A 819 20.68 -50.83 -7.88
N LEU A 820 21.75 -51.12 -8.63
CA LEU A 820 23.09 -50.56 -8.42
C LEU A 820 23.25 -49.17 -9.05
N MET A 821 22.44 -48.88 -10.09
CA MET A 821 22.45 -47.65 -10.88
C MET A 821 21.44 -46.59 -10.37
N ASP A 822 20.55 -46.94 -9.44
CA ASP A 822 19.61 -46.00 -8.80
C ASP A 822 20.36 -44.99 -7.89
N PRO A 823 20.19 -43.67 -8.06
CA PRO A 823 20.81 -42.66 -7.21
C PRO A 823 20.37 -42.68 -5.74
N SER A 824 19.24 -43.32 -5.44
CA SER A 824 18.64 -43.38 -4.10
C SER A 824 18.91 -44.67 -3.33
N SER A 825 19.52 -45.68 -3.99
CA SER A 825 19.82 -46.97 -3.37
C SER A 825 21.19 -46.99 -2.70
N ASN A 826 21.22 -47.53 -1.48
CA ASN A 826 22.46 -47.74 -0.73
C ASN A 826 22.86 -49.22 -0.84
N TRP A 827 24.13 -49.49 -1.14
CA TRP A 827 24.65 -50.85 -1.23
C TRP A 827 26.09 -50.94 -0.70
N THR A 828 26.45 -52.12 -0.23
CA THR A 828 27.80 -52.44 0.25
C THR A 828 28.30 -53.68 -0.48
N MET A 829 29.46 -53.59 -1.13
CA MET A 829 30.09 -54.69 -1.84
C MET A 829 31.52 -54.87 -1.36
N THR A 830 31.82 -56.08 -0.90
CA THR A 830 33.18 -56.52 -0.57
C THR A 830 33.85 -57.05 -1.83
N ARG A 831 35.06 -56.58 -2.12
CA ARG A 831 35.91 -57.13 -3.18
C ARG A 831 37.29 -57.46 -2.63
N THR A 832 37.84 -58.57 -3.04
CA THR A 832 39.23 -58.92 -2.76
C THR A 832 40.08 -58.45 -3.92
N THR A 833 41.11 -57.66 -3.64
CA THR A 833 42.09 -57.24 -4.65
C THR A 833 42.97 -58.42 -5.06
N PRO A 834 43.59 -58.39 -6.26
CA PRO A 834 44.47 -59.47 -6.72
C PRO A 834 45.61 -59.79 -5.73
N ASP A 835 46.00 -58.83 -4.89
CA ASP A 835 47.00 -58.96 -3.83
C ASP A 835 46.47 -59.63 -2.54
N GLY A 836 45.24 -60.14 -2.53
CA GLY A 836 44.65 -60.85 -1.39
C GLY A 836 44.02 -59.98 -0.30
N ARG A 837 44.04 -58.65 -0.42
CA ARG A 837 43.44 -57.72 0.56
C ARG A 837 41.95 -57.48 0.29
N MET A 838 41.11 -57.57 1.34
CA MET A 838 39.68 -57.26 1.23
C MET A 838 39.42 -55.76 1.37
N GLU A 839 38.66 -55.21 0.42
CA GLU A 839 38.14 -53.85 0.43
C GLU A 839 36.62 -53.87 0.53
N ILE A 840 36.07 -53.00 1.36
CA ILE A 840 34.63 -52.78 1.45
C ILE A 840 34.30 -51.49 0.73
N VAL A 841 33.51 -51.60 -0.33
CA VAL A 841 32.99 -50.44 -1.09
C VAL A 841 31.56 -50.21 -0.68
N ARG A 842 31.27 -49.06 -0.08
CA ARG A 842 29.93 -48.68 0.36
C ARG A 842 29.48 -47.42 -0.37
N LYS A 843 28.28 -47.47 -0.94
CA LYS A 843 27.57 -46.35 -1.54
C LYS A 843 26.40 -45.96 -0.64
N ASP A 844 26.41 -44.74 -0.10
CA ASP A 844 25.28 -44.12 0.59
C ASP A 844 24.83 -42.88 -0.21
N GLY A 845 23.71 -43.00 -0.92
CA GLY A 845 23.21 -41.99 -1.84
C GLY A 845 24.20 -41.66 -2.96
N ARG A 846 24.72 -40.42 -2.99
CA ARG A 846 25.67 -39.93 -4.02
C ARG A 846 27.15 -40.04 -3.63
N GLN A 847 27.48 -40.47 -2.40
CA GLN A 847 28.88 -40.67 -1.97
C GLN A 847 29.27 -42.15 -2.00
N ILE A 848 30.44 -42.44 -2.58
CA ILE A 848 31.06 -43.77 -2.57
C ILE A 848 32.30 -43.70 -1.68
N LYS A 849 32.36 -44.51 -0.63
CA LYS A 849 33.53 -44.68 0.24
C LYS A 849 34.12 -46.06 0.06
N VAL A 850 35.45 -46.13 -0.06
CA VAL A 850 36.23 -47.37 -0.15
C VAL A 850 37.08 -47.46 1.10
N GLU A 851 36.89 -48.51 1.88
CA GLU A 851 37.64 -48.76 3.12
C GLU A 851 38.44 -50.06 2.96
N GLN A 852 39.75 -49.99 3.22
CA GLN A 852 40.62 -51.17 3.17
C GLN A 852 40.65 -51.86 4.54
N VAL A 853 40.39 -53.15 4.56
CA VAL A 853 40.48 -53.95 5.79
C VAL A 853 41.94 -54.36 5.97
N SER A 854 42.53 -53.97 7.09
CA SER A 854 43.92 -54.29 7.44
C SER A 854 43.98 -55.56 8.29
N ASP A 855 44.79 -56.53 7.89
CA ASP A 855 45.03 -57.80 8.60
C ASP A 855 45.93 -57.66 9.84
N ARG A 856 46.11 -56.44 10.36
CA ARG A 856 46.83 -56.22 11.61
C ARG A 856 45.90 -56.48 12.79
N THR A 857 46.18 -57.57 13.50
CA THR A 857 45.77 -57.76 14.90
C THR A 857 46.27 -56.56 15.71
N LEU A 858 45.39 -55.61 16.00
CA LEU A 858 45.71 -54.47 16.85
C LEU A 858 45.74 -54.97 18.30
N SER A 859 46.91 -55.41 18.78
CA SER A 859 47.18 -55.56 20.20
C SER A 859 47.47 -54.18 20.79
N GLY A 860 46.49 -53.59 21.45
CA GLY A 860 46.64 -52.37 22.25
C GLY A 860 46.08 -52.63 23.64
N ASN A 861 46.75 -52.14 24.68
CA ASN A 861 46.23 -52.14 26.04
C ASN A 861 44.92 -51.33 26.06
N GLY A 862 43.79 -52.03 26.11
CA GLY A 862 42.46 -51.45 26.18
C GLY A 862 41.80 -51.85 27.49
N ASP A 863 41.27 -50.86 28.20
CA ASP A 863 40.52 -51.08 29.43
C ASP A 863 39.18 -51.75 29.13
N ARG A 864 38.77 -52.68 30.00
CA ARG A 864 37.50 -53.40 29.88
C ARG A 864 36.34 -52.45 30.17
N LEU A 865 35.68 -51.97 29.13
CA LEU A 865 34.57 -51.01 29.25
C LEU A 865 33.23 -51.63 29.69
N GLY A 866 33.12 -52.97 29.74
CA GLY A 866 31.89 -53.66 30.17
C GLY A 866 31.77 -55.08 29.63
N VAL A 867 30.67 -55.75 29.98
CA VAL A 867 30.38 -57.14 29.56
C VAL A 867 29.10 -57.20 28.74
N ALA A 868 29.15 -57.92 27.62
CA ALA A 868 27.99 -58.21 26.80
C ALA A 868 27.45 -59.61 27.10
N TYR A 869 26.16 -59.72 27.40
CA TYR A 869 25.45 -60.98 27.58
C TYR A 869 24.56 -61.26 26.37
N ARG A 870 24.60 -62.48 25.84
CA ARG A 870 23.63 -62.96 24.86
C ARG A 870 22.50 -63.66 25.60
N LEU A 871 21.29 -63.11 25.49
CA LEU A 871 20.09 -63.73 26.04
C LEU A 871 19.67 -64.93 25.17
N PRO A 872 18.91 -65.89 25.74
CA PRO A 872 18.47 -67.10 25.03
C PRO A 872 17.62 -66.84 23.78
N ASP A 873 17.04 -65.64 23.64
CA ASP A 873 16.27 -65.21 22.47
C ASP A 873 17.14 -64.59 21.35
N GLY A 874 18.47 -64.61 21.51
CA GLY A 874 19.45 -64.16 20.51
C GLY A 874 19.83 -62.67 20.63
N ARG A 875 19.20 -61.89 21.51
CA ARG A 875 19.58 -60.49 21.74
C ARG A 875 20.85 -60.39 22.59
N VAL A 876 21.74 -59.46 22.25
CA VAL A 876 22.95 -59.17 23.04
C VAL A 876 22.74 -57.87 23.80
N VAL A 877 22.85 -57.93 25.12
CA VAL A 877 22.76 -56.78 26.04
C VAL A 877 24.17 -56.43 26.50
N TYR A 878 24.62 -55.22 26.20
CA TYR A 878 25.91 -54.68 26.68
C TYR A 878 25.69 -53.86 27.95
N VAL A 879 26.39 -54.21 29.02
CA VAL A 879 26.37 -53.49 30.29
C VAL A 879 27.75 -52.87 30.54
N PRO A 880 27.89 -51.54 30.49
CA PRO A 880 29.15 -50.87 30.79
C PRO A 880 29.47 -50.93 32.31
N GLU A 881 30.73 -51.15 32.67
CA GLU A 881 31.20 -51.06 34.07
C GLU A 881 31.31 -49.57 34.44
N GLY A 882 30.34 -49.04 35.20
CA GLY A 882 30.32 -47.64 35.64
C GLY A 882 30.56 -47.50 37.14
N GLU A 883 31.53 -46.66 37.52
CA GLU A 883 31.68 -46.09 38.86
C GLU A 883 30.48 -45.18 39.20
N ALA A 884 30.04 -45.26 40.46
CA ALA A 884 28.94 -44.50 41.03
C ALA A 884 29.26 -42.99 41.15
N GLY A 885 28.23 -42.14 40.99
CA GLY A 885 28.30 -40.67 40.91
C GLY A 885 28.66 -39.92 42.21
N PRO A 886 28.43 -38.58 42.25
CA PRO A 886 27.21 -38.14 42.93
C PRO A 886 26.50 -36.91 42.32
N ALA A 887 25.26 -36.79 42.78
CA ALA A 887 24.27 -35.71 42.69
C ALA A 887 24.75 -34.27 42.41
N ARG A 888 24.03 -33.61 41.48
CA ARG A 888 23.11 -32.51 41.81
C ARG A 888 22.08 -32.30 40.70
#